data_AF-A0A926BRZ1-F1
#
_entry.id   AF-A0A926BRZ1-F1
#
_cell.length_a   1.000
_cell.length_b   1.000
_cell.length_c   1.000
_cell.angle_alpha   90.00
_cell.angle_beta   90.00
_cell.angle_gamma   90.00
#
_symmetry.space_group_name_H-M   'P 1'
#
loop_
_entity.id
_entity.type
_entity.pdbx_description
1 polymer ?
#
loop_
_entity_poly.entity_id
_entity_poly.type
_entity_poly.pdbx_seq_one_letter_code
_entity_poly.pdbx_strand_id
1 'polypeptide(L)'
;MFSRFHSKRLLLLAVAGLTALSGAPSGADAAPQTPKASPAPRVAKPVQNAPGFPPLGGGLNGQSNYGKDYAYADAIDNAGAFFRLNPFGGLDLSSRSPVDANNDCSENSFGHYIFEAFPVAGTYKLRFQCDQQPTVGTQLANATVTNVQYNATTKRYSADLVVAPGNGVLILTYQNTGGTLRDLSLYRPGVDPQNPPLFNPNYLNFLRTRRPANLRFMDIRVTNANFETNWSERNLPVSLRQNKDLTKTIRVEGGNPNGLGQDIQQSFDAGAAFEYCVALCNELGTDMWMTLPVNATDDYVTNAARVIRDGSTLTIPGTNVVKTYAGLRPDLRIHVEFSNEVWNDQFRQTGFNRQAAVNEVVAANGTANPSDLNYDNRPVTLNNGFYTENVTWGDRRVARRIKQIGDIFVREFRPAGTPVTDRSAFGTKIRPVLAYQLVPARFRNQLSYLNDVYGKPDSYLWGIGVAPYFASGNGNGADARTNLTPSMVLDQFEEDIDHLRTGGTLNEVQTVASFYGLKVAGYEGGPDTFGGNNIAAKKTASLDPRMKKVVINYLDTWYGKGNDLFNWFVLGAGDYDTQFGTWSISTDLADLNQPKAQGYDAVRDAPLPPIAIGAVPPVVLDARRENDNGFLDDFGRASSFYRRFIGTGSTFDYLINAPATGNYSVVVNVGDAQDAPLQIIANNGAVQTVNVAAGSTFTDAPTATVALNAGLNTIRLRVPTNRPYDINTVSVFESGTAPALNGLPLSSFYEFFPDRAPGTVYTQDFTVGDDNTAPEAITVTASTDNAQLLPSVVVSSTGGANRRLTLTPAGIKSGRAIVRVSYTDSAGAVRAHAFRIKYRAQSGDSPNFSLTPGTAPSLAPGGTANLPVTVNSLANCASMVELSVTGLPTGVRGLFVPATVPVGGTSTLRLSAEPGSPVVANAPLVISASGVLVNSGGGESTVTRTANAAVSVGAPAPPTVLSFTVTRSGLVLNRATNTFNGTLTLRYTGATPLSGGLAVVV
;
A
#
# COMPACT_ATOMS: atom_id res chain seq x y z
N MET A 1 46.05 -24.37 -23.58
CA MET A 1 46.44 -24.11 -25.00
C MET A 1 45.13 -23.95 -25.78
N PHE A 2 44.87 -22.80 -26.40
CA PHE A 2 45.04 -22.56 -27.85
C PHE A 2 44.36 -23.66 -28.72
N SER A 3 43.49 -23.43 -29.71
CA SER A 3 43.08 -22.22 -30.47
C SER A 3 41.79 -22.54 -31.29
N ARG A 4 41.04 -21.71 -32.04
CA ARG A 4 41.04 -20.26 -32.41
C ARG A 4 39.68 -19.91 -33.12
N PHE A 5 39.54 -18.68 -33.66
CA PHE A 5 38.77 -18.19 -34.85
C PHE A 5 37.66 -19.03 -35.54
N HIS A 6 36.61 -18.49 -36.21
CA HIS A 6 35.89 -17.19 -36.32
C HIS A 6 34.94 -17.28 -37.55
N SER A 7 33.79 -16.58 -37.50
CA SER A 7 33.19 -15.81 -38.61
C SER A 7 32.48 -16.43 -39.86
N LYS A 8 31.21 -15.99 -40.00
CA LYS A 8 30.51 -15.48 -41.22
C LYS A 8 29.86 -16.44 -42.27
N ARG A 9 28.52 -16.43 -42.23
CA ARG A 9 27.53 -16.20 -43.33
C ARG A 9 27.85 -16.70 -44.76
N LEU A 10 26.95 -17.51 -45.34
CA LEU A 10 25.95 -17.05 -46.33
C LEU A 10 24.80 -18.05 -46.51
N LEU A 11 23.94 -17.86 -47.52
CA LEU A 11 22.55 -18.31 -47.60
C LEU A 11 22.23 -18.98 -48.96
N LEU A 12 21.19 -19.84 -48.96
CA LEU A 12 20.20 -20.09 -50.03
C LEU A 12 20.30 -21.36 -50.94
N LEU A 13 19.20 -22.15 -50.88
CA LEU A 13 18.52 -23.01 -51.86
C LEU A 13 19.25 -24.01 -52.79
N ALA A 14 18.74 -25.26 -52.78
CA ALA A 14 18.47 -26.07 -53.99
C ALA A 14 17.29 -27.06 -53.73
N VAL A 15 16.59 -27.49 -54.79
CA VAL A 15 15.31 -28.23 -54.73
C VAL A 15 15.36 -29.49 -55.62
N ALA A 16 14.80 -30.61 -55.13
CA ALA A 16 14.20 -31.71 -55.91
C ALA A 16 13.35 -32.57 -54.94
N GLY A 17 12.20 -33.17 -55.28
CA GLY A 17 11.47 -33.18 -56.55
C GLY A 17 11.24 -34.60 -57.08
N LEU A 18 10.16 -35.27 -56.68
CA LEU A 18 9.62 -36.47 -57.36
C LEU A 18 8.11 -36.63 -57.11
N THR A 19 7.40 -37.29 -58.03
CA THR A 19 5.96 -37.11 -58.27
C THR A 19 5.06 -38.29 -57.87
N ALA A 20 3.94 -37.94 -57.22
CA ALA A 20 2.57 -38.48 -57.31
C ALA A 20 2.28 -39.95 -57.69
N LEU A 21 1.45 -40.59 -56.87
CA LEU A 21 0.42 -41.55 -57.29
C LEU A 21 -0.88 -41.28 -56.51
N SER A 22 -2.03 -41.55 -57.14
CA SER A 22 -3.33 -40.96 -56.82
C SER A 22 -4.24 -41.79 -55.90
N GLY A 23 -5.00 -41.12 -55.04
CA GLY A 23 -6.16 -41.72 -54.35
C GLY A 23 -6.73 -40.83 -53.24
N ALA A 24 -7.78 -40.07 -53.54
CA ALA A 24 -8.63 -39.45 -52.50
C ALA A 24 -9.62 -40.50 -51.97
N PRO A 25 -10.02 -40.40 -50.70
CA PRO A 25 -11.21 -39.60 -50.44
C PRO A 25 -11.00 -38.49 -49.40
N SER A 26 -11.86 -37.48 -49.49
CA SER A 26 -11.91 -36.32 -48.61
C SER A 26 -12.29 -36.66 -47.16
N GLY A 27 -11.56 -36.08 -46.20
CA GLY A 27 -12.05 -35.91 -44.82
C GLY A 27 -11.04 -36.25 -43.73
N ALA A 28 -10.37 -35.23 -43.20
CA ALA A 28 -9.95 -35.13 -41.78
C ALA A 28 -9.28 -33.77 -41.52
N ASP A 29 -9.97 -32.86 -40.84
CA ASP A 29 -9.31 -31.75 -40.13
C ASP A 29 -8.53 -32.33 -38.93
N ALA A 30 -7.34 -32.83 -39.21
CA ALA A 30 -6.35 -33.22 -38.22
C ALA A 30 -5.08 -32.37 -38.39
N ALA A 31 -5.26 -31.05 -38.44
CA ALA A 31 -4.14 -30.14 -38.22
C ALA A 31 -3.59 -30.39 -36.80
N PRO A 32 -2.33 -30.82 -36.62
CA PRO A 32 -1.74 -30.85 -35.29
C PRO A 32 -1.71 -29.41 -34.78
N GLN A 33 -2.45 -29.12 -33.71
CA GLN A 33 -2.38 -27.81 -33.09
C GLN A 33 -0.93 -27.55 -32.67
N THR A 34 -0.35 -26.51 -33.24
CA THR A 34 0.92 -25.95 -32.81
C THR A 34 0.87 -25.71 -31.31
N PRO A 35 1.91 -26.08 -30.53
CA PRO A 35 1.88 -25.87 -29.09
C PRO A 35 1.70 -24.39 -28.75
N LYS A 36 1.18 -24.09 -27.55
CA LYS A 36 1.28 -22.75 -26.91
C LYS A 36 2.76 -22.43 -26.57
N ALA A 37 3.66 -22.48 -27.55
CA ALA A 37 5.08 -22.18 -27.45
C ALA A 37 5.73 -22.05 -28.85
N SER A 38 5.85 -20.82 -29.34
CA SER A 38 7.11 -20.36 -29.90
C SER A 38 7.41 -18.99 -29.29
N PRO A 39 8.62 -18.77 -28.75
CA PRO A 39 8.91 -17.55 -28.03
C PRO A 39 8.86 -16.36 -28.99
N ALA A 40 8.22 -15.28 -28.56
CA ALA A 40 8.51 -13.96 -29.11
C ALA A 40 10.03 -13.71 -29.03
N PRO A 41 10.64 -12.95 -29.97
CA PRO A 41 12.08 -12.71 -29.96
C PRO A 41 12.55 -12.27 -28.57
N ARG A 42 13.49 -13.06 -28.02
CA ARG A 42 13.87 -13.08 -26.59
C ARG A 42 14.18 -11.66 -26.10
N VAL A 43 13.24 -11.05 -25.36
CA VAL A 43 13.43 -9.70 -24.80
C VAL A 43 14.66 -9.72 -23.90
N ALA A 44 15.66 -8.90 -24.25
CA ALA A 44 16.85 -8.74 -23.43
C ALA A 44 16.46 -8.19 -22.05
N LYS A 45 17.17 -8.59 -21.01
CA LYS A 45 16.92 -8.07 -19.66
C LYS A 45 17.00 -6.53 -19.68
N PRO A 46 16.00 -5.79 -19.15
CA PRO A 46 15.98 -4.33 -19.25
C PRO A 46 17.26 -3.69 -18.72
N VAL A 47 17.78 -2.70 -19.44
CA VAL A 47 19.10 -2.06 -19.21
C VAL A 47 19.25 -1.48 -17.80
N GLN A 48 18.16 -1.10 -17.15
CA GLN A 48 18.15 -0.58 -15.77
C GLN A 48 18.47 -1.60 -14.68
N ASN A 49 18.62 -2.87 -15.04
CA ASN A 49 19.23 -3.86 -14.15
C ASN A 49 20.78 -3.77 -14.14
N ALA A 50 21.36 -2.77 -14.81
CA ALA A 50 22.78 -2.42 -14.73
C ALA A 50 23.11 -1.67 -13.42
N PRO A 51 24.34 -1.82 -12.89
CA PRO A 51 24.77 -1.06 -11.72
C PRO A 51 24.64 0.46 -11.92
N GLY A 52 24.17 1.17 -10.89
CA GLY A 52 24.04 2.63 -10.88
C GLY A 52 22.62 3.16 -11.12
N PHE A 53 21.67 2.32 -11.53
CA PHE A 53 20.25 2.69 -11.69
C PHE A 53 19.39 2.10 -10.56
N PRO A 54 18.27 2.75 -10.20
CA PRO A 54 17.35 2.25 -9.17
C PRO A 54 16.73 0.89 -9.52
N PRO A 55 16.88 -0.15 -8.67
CA PRO A 55 16.17 -1.41 -8.82
C PRO A 55 14.70 -1.20 -8.44
N LEU A 56 13.90 -0.72 -9.39
CA LEU A 56 12.47 -0.44 -9.22
C LEU A 56 11.62 -1.49 -9.96
N GLY A 57 10.73 -2.15 -9.23
CA GLY A 57 9.83 -3.19 -9.74
C GLY A 57 8.39 -2.97 -9.29
N GLY A 58 7.62 -4.03 -9.12
CA GLY A 58 6.26 -3.91 -8.60
C GLY A 58 5.48 -5.21 -8.45
N GLY A 59 4.45 -5.17 -7.61
CA GLY A 59 3.43 -6.19 -7.54
C GLY A 59 2.49 -6.14 -8.74
N LEU A 60 1.83 -7.26 -9.00
CA LEU A 60 0.82 -7.41 -10.06
C LEU A 60 -0.56 -7.54 -9.44
N ASN A 61 -1.58 -6.95 -10.08
CA ASN A 61 -2.94 -7.02 -9.60
C ASN A 61 -3.47 -8.46 -9.57
N GLY A 62 -4.31 -8.76 -8.57
CA GLY A 62 -5.11 -9.97 -8.52
C GLY A 62 -6.00 -10.01 -9.77
N GLN A 63 -6.02 -11.15 -10.44
CA GLN A 63 -6.84 -11.29 -11.64
C GLN A 63 -8.26 -11.65 -11.22
N SER A 64 -9.25 -11.05 -11.86
CA SER A 64 -10.67 -11.34 -11.63
C SER A 64 -11.52 -10.84 -12.80
N ASN A 65 -12.80 -11.17 -12.76
CA ASN A 65 -13.84 -10.65 -13.65
C ASN A 65 -14.14 -9.15 -13.43
N TYR A 66 -13.74 -8.56 -12.29
CA TYR A 66 -13.89 -7.12 -11.99
C TYR A 66 -12.56 -6.32 -12.07
N GLY A 67 -11.44 -6.98 -12.34
CA GLY A 67 -10.15 -6.31 -12.55
C GLY A 67 -10.13 -5.41 -13.80
N LYS A 68 -9.16 -4.49 -13.90
CA LYS A 68 -9.02 -3.58 -15.05
C LYS A 68 -7.81 -3.85 -15.95
N ASP A 69 -6.84 -4.66 -15.51
CA ASP A 69 -5.58 -4.88 -16.25
C ASP A 69 -5.55 -6.17 -17.09
N TYR A 70 -6.37 -7.17 -16.77
CA TYR A 70 -6.67 -8.32 -17.63
C TYR A 70 -5.43 -8.97 -18.27
N ALA A 71 -4.63 -9.64 -17.45
CA ALA A 71 -3.33 -10.21 -17.85
C ALA A 71 -3.39 -11.19 -19.03
N TYR A 72 -4.49 -11.92 -19.22
CA TYR A 72 -4.56 -13.06 -20.15
C TYR A 72 -5.25 -12.73 -21.48
N ALA A 73 -4.74 -13.31 -22.58
CA ALA A 73 -5.34 -13.15 -23.91
C ALA A 73 -6.66 -13.94 -24.06
N ASP A 74 -6.78 -15.03 -23.29
CA ASP A 74 -8.02 -15.76 -23.07
C ASP A 74 -8.80 -15.11 -21.92
N ALA A 75 -10.01 -14.63 -22.19
CA ALA A 75 -10.83 -14.00 -21.16
C ALA A 75 -11.34 -15.02 -20.11
N ILE A 76 -11.32 -16.32 -20.42
CA ILE A 76 -11.73 -17.38 -19.50
C ILE A 76 -10.72 -17.56 -18.36
N ASP A 77 -9.42 -17.37 -18.62
CA ASP A 77 -8.39 -17.41 -17.57
C ASP A 77 -8.64 -16.33 -16.47
N ASN A 78 -9.36 -15.24 -16.80
CA ASN A 78 -9.79 -14.16 -15.90
C ASN A 78 -11.19 -14.36 -15.27
N ALA A 79 -12.01 -15.28 -15.76
CA ALA A 79 -13.45 -15.33 -15.50
C ALA A 79 -13.81 -15.77 -14.07
N GLY A 80 -15.03 -15.39 -13.65
CA GLY A 80 -15.62 -15.77 -12.38
C GLY A 80 -16.07 -17.23 -12.31
N ALA A 81 -16.67 -17.62 -11.19
CA ALA A 81 -17.19 -18.97 -10.98
C ALA A 81 -18.37 -19.31 -11.90
N PHE A 82 -18.57 -20.61 -12.13
CA PHE A 82 -19.75 -21.14 -12.81
C PHE A 82 -20.94 -21.22 -11.85
N PHE A 83 -22.11 -20.78 -12.33
CA PHE A 83 -23.38 -20.81 -11.61
C PHE A 83 -24.44 -21.52 -12.44
N ARG A 84 -25.38 -22.17 -11.76
CA ARG A 84 -26.59 -22.72 -12.41
C ARG A 84 -27.43 -21.59 -12.99
N LEU A 85 -28.24 -21.93 -13.99
CA LEU A 85 -29.22 -21.00 -14.52
C LEU A 85 -30.51 -21.06 -13.69
N ASN A 86 -31.06 -19.89 -13.39
CA ASN A 86 -32.40 -19.75 -12.83
C ASN A 86 -33.48 -20.01 -13.92
N PRO A 87 -34.77 -20.16 -13.55
CA PRO A 87 -35.84 -20.48 -14.52
C PRO A 87 -36.04 -19.47 -15.66
N PHE A 88 -35.48 -18.26 -15.54
CA PHE A 88 -35.55 -17.21 -16.56
C PHE A 88 -34.27 -17.16 -17.44
N GLY A 89 -33.34 -18.11 -17.28
CA GLY A 89 -32.06 -18.15 -17.99
C GLY A 89 -30.99 -17.20 -17.43
N GLY A 90 -31.28 -16.51 -16.31
CA GLY A 90 -30.29 -15.71 -15.57
C GLY A 90 -29.35 -16.59 -14.73
N LEU A 91 -28.29 -16.02 -14.15
CA LEU A 91 -27.46 -16.76 -13.19
C LEU A 91 -28.18 -16.88 -11.84
N ASP A 92 -28.09 -18.03 -11.20
CA ASP A 92 -28.42 -18.20 -9.77
C ASP A 92 -27.14 -18.08 -8.94
N LEU A 93 -26.91 -16.88 -8.39
CA LEU A 93 -25.71 -16.57 -7.60
C LEU A 93 -25.65 -17.33 -6.26
N SER A 94 -26.76 -17.95 -5.82
CA SER A 94 -26.79 -18.82 -4.65
C SER A 94 -26.36 -20.26 -4.96
N SER A 95 -26.32 -20.64 -6.24
CA SER A 95 -26.16 -22.03 -6.70
C SER A 95 -25.00 -22.17 -7.68
N ARG A 96 -23.78 -22.33 -7.13
CA ARG A 96 -22.57 -22.66 -7.91
C ARG A 96 -22.73 -24.01 -8.62
N SER A 97 -22.27 -24.07 -9.86
CA SER A 97 -22.21 -25.32 -10.63
C SER A 97 -21.07 -26.22 -10.13
N PRO A 98 -21.26 -27.54 -10.05
CA PRO A 98 -20.17 -28.48 -9.86
C PRO A 98 -19.13 -28.35 -10.98
N VAL A 99 -17.88 -28.47 -10.58
CA VAL A 99 -16.72 -28.55 -11.47
C VAL A 99 -15.92 -29.81 -11.16
N ASP A 100 -15.22 -30.35 -12.15
CA ASP A 100 -14.26 -31.44 -11.93
C ASP A 100 -12.88 -30.91 -11.49
N ALA A 101 -11.89 -31.82 -11.38
CA ALA A 101 -10.55 -31.49 -10.92
C ALA A 101 -9.81 -30.46 -11.79
N ASN A 102 -10.22 -30.25 -13.05
CA ASN A 102 -9.67 -29.24 -13.96
C ASN A 102 -10.35 -27.87 -13.83
N ASN A 103 -11.37 -27.75 -12.96
CA ASN A 103 -12.32 -26.63 -12.96
C ASN A 103 -13.24 -26.63 -14.21
N ASP A 104 -13.40 -27.77 -14.92
CA ASP A 104 -14.37 -27.92 -16.02
C ASP A 104 -15.80 -28.06 -15.45
N CYS A 105 -16.76 -27.28 -15.96
CA CYS A 105 -18.16 -27.31 -15.49
C CYS A 105 -18.90 -28.56 -16.00
N SER A 106 -19.49 -29.34 -15.09
CA SER A 106 -20.18 -30.60 -15.40
C SER A 106 -21.71 -30.49 -15.55
N GLU A 107 -22.29 -29.30 -15.38
CA GLU A 107 -23.72 -29.05 -15.60
C GLU A 107 -24.07 -29.00 -17.09
N ASN A 108 -25.27 -29.48 -17.44
CA ASN A 108 -25.79 -29.39 -18.81
C ASN A 108 -26.21 -27.96 -19.22
N SER A 109 -26.53 -27.11 -18.23
CA SER A 109 -26.94 -25.72 -18.42
C SER A 109 -26.44 -24.84 -17.28
N PHE A 110 -25.62 -23.84 -17.59
CA PHE A 110 -24.94 -22.98 -16.61
C PHE A 110 -24.51 -21.65 -17.23
N GLY A 111 -23.91 -20.75 -16.45
CA GLY A 111 -23.24 -19.56 -16.96
C GLY A 111 -22.23 -19.00 -15.99
N HIS A 112 -21.54 -17.93 -16.40
CA HIS A 112 -20.54 -17.25 -15.57
C HIS A 112 -20.31 -15.80 -16.02
N TYR A 113 -19.74 -15.00 -15.11
CA TYR A 113 -19.24 -13.66 -15.42
C TYR A 113 -17.88 -13.73 -16.11
N ILE A 114 -17.78 -13.14 -17.29
CA ILE A 114 -16.50 -12.84 -17.94
C ILE A 114 -15.97 -11.50 -17.41
N PHE A 115 -16.81 -10.46 -17.45
CA PHE A 115 -16.47 -9.10 -17.03
C PHE A 115 -17.63 -8.47 -16.24
N GLU A 116 -17.38 -7.92 -15.05
CA GLU A 116 -18.37 -7.19 -14.25
C GLU A 116 -18.49 -5.70 -14.64
N ALA A 117 -17.52 -5.18 -15.40
CA ALA A 117 -17.61 -3.97 -16.21
C ALA A 117 -16.46 -4.00 -17.26
N PHE A 118 -16.47 -3.07 -18.22
CA PHE A 118 -15.37 -2.85 -19.18
C PHE A 118 -15.02 -3.99 -20.18
N PRO A 119 -15.99 -4.66 -20.84
CA PRO A 119 -15.67 -5.48 -22.01
C PRO A 119 -15.07 -4.62 -23.13
N VAL A 120 -14.02 -5.11 -23.78
CA VAL A 120 -13.38 -4.42 -24.91
C VAL A 120 -14.24 -4.60 -26.15
N ALA A 121 -14.68 -3.50 -26.76
CA ALA A 121 -15.48 -3.57 -27.98
C ALA A 121 -14.72 -4.29 -29.13
N GLY A 122 -15.44 -5.09 -29.91
CA GLY A 122 -14.91 -5.90 -31.00
C GLY A 122 -15.43 -7.34 -30.99
N THR A 123 -14.86 -8.18 -31.86
CA THR A 123 -15.25 -9.59 -32.00
C THR A 123 -14.33 -10.49 -31.17
N TYR A 124 -14.89 -11.11 -30.13
CA TYR A 124 -14.25 -12.19 -29.37
C TYR A 124 -14.47 -13.53 -30.09
N LYS A 125 -13.49 -14.43 -29.96
CA LYS A 125 -13.54 -15.78 -30.55
C LYS A 125 -13.79 -16.83 -29.46
N LEU A 126 -15.01 -17.35 -29.40
CA LEU A 126 -15.44 -18.39 -28.47
C LEU A 126 -15.19 -19.78 -29.07
N ARG A 127 -14.63 -20.71 -28.28
CA ARG A 127 -14.53 -22.13 -28.62
C ARG A 127 -14.55 -23.01 -27.37
N PHE A 128 -15.12 -24.21 -27.47
CA PHE A 128 -15.09 -25.24 -26.42
C PHE A 128 -15.50 -26.61 -26.98
N GLN A 129 -15.25 -27.68 -26.22
CA GLN A 129 -15.78 -29.02 -26.48
C GLN A 129 -17.03 -29.32 -25.64
N CYS A 130 -18.01 -29.99 -26.25
CA CYS A 130 -19.28 -30.39 -25.64
C CYS A 130 -19.91 -31.56 -26.43
N ASP A 131 -20.74 -32.38 -25.77
CA ASP A 131 -21.30 -33.61 -26.36
C ASP A 131 -22.49 -33.37 -27.31
N GLN A 132 -23.21 -32.26 -27.10
CA GLN A 132 -24.34 -31.83 -27.91
C GLN A 132 -24.14 -30.39 -28.40
N GLN A 133 -24.85 -30.00 -29.46
CA GLN A 133 -24.84 -28.61 -29.93
C GLN A 133 -25.56 -27.73 -28.91
N PRO A 134 -24.87 -26.80 -28.22
CA PRO A 134 -25.45 -25.98 -27.18
C PRO A 134 -26.09 -24.71 -27.74
N THR A 135 -27.03 -24.16 -26.99
CA THR A 135 -27.41 -22.75 -27.12
C THR A 135 -26.48 -21.92 -26.26
N VAL A 136 -25.73 -20.99 -26.87
CA VAL A 136 -24.91 -20.02 -26.16
C VAL A 136 -25.60 -18.66 -26.18
N GLY A 137 -25.78 -18.06 -25.00
CA GLY A 137 -26.39 -16.76 -24.81
C GLY A 137 -25.46 -15.76 -24.12
N THR A 138 -25.86 -14.49 -24.15
CA THR A 138 -25.24 -13.43 -23.34
C THR A 138 -26.32 -12.53 -22.75
N GLN A 139 -26.04 -11.95 -21.58
CA GLN A 139 -26.90 -10.95 -20.94
C GLN A 139 -26.43 -9.51 -21.22
N LEU A 140 -25.32 -9.35 -21.95
CA LEU A 140 -24.82 -8.04 -22.34
C LEU A 140 -25.62 -7.51 -23.54
N ALA A 141 -26.47 -6.51 -23.31
CA ALA A 141 -27.46 -6.04 -24.30
C ALA A 141 -26.86 -5.50 -25.62
N ASN A 142 -25.62 -5.03 -25.60
CA ASN A 142 -24.88 -4.57 -26.79
C ASN A 142 -23.91 -5.63 -27.34
N ALA A 143 -24.10 -6.90 -27.00
CA ALA A 143 -23.34 -8.03 -27.54
C ALA A 143 -24.25 -9.03 -28.29
N THR A 144 -23.69 -9.73 -29.27
CA THR A 144 -24.43 -10.71 -30.08
C THR A 144 -23.56 -11.91 -30.42
N VAL A 145 -24.10 -13.12 -30.25
CA VAL A 145 -23.45 -14.37 -30.67
C VAL A 145 -23.80 -14.64 -32.13
N THR A 146 -22.78 -14.82 -32.96
CA THR A 146 -22.86 -14.96 -34.43
C THR A 146 -21.89 -16.04 -34.92
N ASN A 147 -21.90 -16.36 -36.21
CA ASN A 147 -20.96 -17.31 -36.85
C ASN A 147 -20.84 -18.66 -36.11
N VAL A 148 -21.97 -19.16 -35.58
CA VAL A 148 -22.04 -20.40 -34.79
C VAL A 148 -21.74 -21.61 -35.67
N GLN A 149 -20.82 -22.45 -35.21
CA GLN A 149 -20.49 -23.74 -35.81
C GLN A 149 -20.37 -24.82 -34.73
N TYR A 150 -20.86 -26.03 -35.03
CA TYR A 150 -20.66 -27.21 -34.20
C TYR A 150 -20.28 -28.41 -35.08
N ASN A 151 -19.15 -29.04 -34.78
CA ASN A 151 -18.71 -30.27 -35.41
C ASN A 151 -18.96 -31.43 -34.45
N ALA A 152 -19.96 -32.27 -34.77
CA ALA A 152 -20.37 -33.41 -33.94
C ALA A 152 -19.32 -34.54 -33.87
N THR A 153 -18.43 -34.66 -34.86
CA THR A 153 -17.35 -35.66 -34.87
C THR A 153 -16.21 -35.26 -33.93
N THR A 154 -15.80 -33.99 -33.96
CA THR A 154 -14.74 -33.46 -33.09
C THR A 154 -15.28 -32.89 -31.76
N LYS A 155 -16.60 -32.97 -31.55
CA LYS A 155 -17.34 -32.39 -30.40
C LYS A 155 -17.02 -30.92 -30.16
N ARG A 156 -16.73 -30.15 -31.21
CA ARG A 156 -16.18 -28.79 -31.10
C ARG A 156 -17.23 -27.75 -31.46
N TYR A 157 -17.50 -26.83 -30.54
CA TYR A 157 -18.28 -25.62 -30.77
C TYR A 157 -17.36 -24.42 -30.99
N SER A 158 -17.77 -23.50 -31.87
CA SER A 158 -17.16 -22.18 -32.01
C SER A 158 -18.18 -21.12 -32.41
N ALA A 159 -17.99 -19.88 -31.95
CA ALA A 159 -18.82 -18.74 -32.33
C ALA A 159 -18.06 -17.42 -32.20
N ASP A 160 -18.58 -16.38 -32.86
CA ASP A 160 -18.14 -15.00 -32.74
C ASP A 160 -19.06 -14.23 -31.78
N LEU A 161 -18.51 -13.76 -30.67
CA LEU A 161 -19.21 -12.84 -29.78
C LEU A 161 -18.81 -11.41 -30.17
N VAL A 162 -19.69 -10.73 -30.89
CA VAL A 162 -19.51 -9.34 -31.31
C VAL A 162 -20.01 -8.43 -30.20
N VAL A 163 -19.13 -7.62 -29.61
CA VAL A 163 -19.45 -6.64 -28.56
C VAL A 163 -19.32 -5.24 -29.15
N ALA A 164 -20.42 -4.47 -29.20
CA ALA A 164 -20.39 -3.08 -29.64
C ALA A 164 -19.82 -2.16 -28.53
N PRO A 165 -19.40 -0.92 -28.85
CA PRO A 165 -19.02 0.06 -27.84
C PRO A 165 -20.12 0.28 -26.79
N GLY A 166 -19.72 0.43 -25.53
CA GLY A 166 -20.61 0.62 -24.39
C GLY A 166 -20.07 -0.04 -23.13
N ASN A 167 -20.69 0.27 -21.99
CA ASN A 167 -20.38 -0.36 -20.70
C ASN A 167 -21.48 -1.35 -20.34
N GLY A 168 -21.11 -2.47 -19.72
CA GLY A 168 -22.04 -3.46 -19.22
C GLY A 168 -21.32 -4.70 -18.67
N VAL A 169 -22.11 -5.59 -18.11
CA VAL A 169 -21.66 -6.85 -17.52
C VAL A 169 -21.68 -7.93 -18.61
N LEU A 170 -20.53 -8.51 -18.94
CA LEU A 170 -20.47 -9.66 -19.84
C LEU A 170 -20.67 -10.96 -19.07
N ILE A 171 -21.90 -11.50 -19.12
CA ILE A 171 -22.21 -12.88 -18.76
C ILE A 171 -22.31 -13.71 -20.04
N LEU A 172 -21.76 -14.92 -20.02
CA LEU A 172 -22.06 -15.97 -20.99
C LEU A 172 -22.85 -17.09 -20.32
N THR A 173 -23.88 -17.58 -21.02
CA THR A 173 -24.68 -18.73 -20.62
C THR A 173 -24.56 -19.84 -21.68
N TYR A 174 -24.56 -21.08 -21.22
CA TYR A 174 -24.45 -22.29 -22.02
C TYR A 174 -25.61 -23.19 -21.63
N GLN A 175 -26.36 -23.69 -22.61
CA GLN A 175 -27.51 -24.56 -22.39
C GLN A 175 -27.44 -25.77 -23.32
N ASN A 176 -27.80 -26.94 -22.82
CA ASN A 176 -27.81 -28.20 -23.58
C ASN A 176 -26.41 -28.59 -24.12
N THR A 177 -25.39 -28.50 -23.26
CA THR A 177 -24.02 -28.95 -23.60
C THR A 177 -23.91 -30.48 -23.78
N GLY A 178 -24.89 -31.24 -23.29
CA GLY A 178 -24.90 -32.71 -23.30
C GLY A 178 -24.03 -33.35 -22.21
N GLY A 179 -23.36 -32.56 -21.37
CA GLY A 179 -22.41 -33.03 -20.38
C GLY A 179 -21.35 -31.98 -20.02
N THR A 180 -20.20 -32.43 -19.53
CA THR A 180 -19.08 -31.57 -19.13
C THR A 180 -18.51 -30.80 -20.32
N LEU A 181 -18.49 -29.47 -20.22
CA LEU A 181 -17.80 -28.60 -21.17
C LEU A 181 -16.28 -28.62 -20.88
N ARG A 182 -15.45 -28.71 -21.93
CA ARG A 182 -13.99 -28.79 -21.83
C ARG A 182 -13.27 -27.84 -22.79
N ASP A 183 -12.03 -27.47 -22.48
CA ASP A 183 -11.17 -26.60 -23.31
C ASP A 183 -11.91 -25.32 -23.79
N LEU A 184 -12.56 -24.65 -22.84
CA LEU A 184 -13.28 -23.40 -23.08
C LEU A 184 -12.30 -22.22 -23.14
N SER A 185 -12.37 -21.50 -24.25
CA SER A 185 -11.60 -20.28 -24.52
C SER A 185 -12.49 -19.19 -25.12
N LEU A 186 -12.25 -17.95 -24.72
CA LEU A 186 -12.86 -16.74 -25.27
C LEU A 186 -11.76 -15.72 -25.54
N TYR A 187 -11.15 -15.80 -26.72
CA TYR A 187 -10.04 -14.92 -27.06
C TYR A 187 -10.53 -13.50 -27.34
N ARG A 188 -9.78 -12.52 -26.79
CA ARG A 188 -10.06 -11.08 -26.91
C ARG A 188 -9.97 -10.60 -28.37
N PRO A 189 -10.63 -9.48 -28.73
CA PRO A 189 -10.52 -8.90 -30.06
C PRO A 189 -9.06 -8.70 -30.51
N GLY A 190 -8.76 -9.09 -31.74
CA GLY A 190 -7.40 -9.00 -32.32
C GLY A 190 -6.47 -10.17 -32.00
N VAL A 191 -6.87 -11.15 -31.18
CA VAL A 191 -6.10 -12.38 -30.93
C VAL A 191 -6.39 -13.43 -32.01
N ASP A 192 -5.33 -14.04 -32.58
CA ASP A 192 -5.46 -15.23 -33.42
C ASP A 192 -5.90 -16.44 -32.56
N PRO A 193 -7.09 -17.04 -32.81
CA PRO A 193 -7.53 -18.21 -32.07
C PRO A 193 -6.75 -19.50 -32.39
N GLN A 194 -5.97 -19.54 -33.48
CA GLN A 194 -5.13 -20.70 -33.82
C GLN A 194 -3.81 -20.68 -33.05
N ASN A 195 -3.15 -19.53 -32.95
CA ASN A 195 -1.90 -19.34 -32.21
C ASN A 195 -2.01 -18.22 -31.16
N PRO A 196 -2.90 -18.36 -30.15
CA PRO A 196 -3.13 -17.31 -29.17
C PRO A 196 -1.90 -17.14 -28.27
N PRO A 197 -1.43 -15.89 -28.02
CA PRO A 197 -0.42 -15.65 -27.00
C PRO A 197 -1.00 -15.98 -25.61
N LEU A 198 -0.14 -16.17 -24.62
CA LEU A 198 -0.60 -16.40 -23.26
C LEU A 198 -1.19 -15.12 -22.63
N PHE A 199 -0.46 -14.01 -22.75
CA PHE A 199 -0.82 -12.74 -22.14
C PHE A 199 -1.48 -11.78 -23.13
N ASN A 200 -2.35 -10.93 -22.59
CA ASN A 200 -2.95 -9.81 -23.30
C ASN A 200 -1.86 -8.85 -23.82
N PRO A 201 -1.82 -8.54 -25.13
CA PRO A 201 -0.83 -7.63 -25.69
C PRO A 201 -0.79 -6.24 -25.02
N ASN A 202 -1.92 -5.70 -24.57
CA ASN A 202 -1.96 -4.40 -23.90
C ASN A 202 -1.30 -4.46 -22.51
N TYR A 203 -1.54 -5.54 -21.76
CA TYR A 203 -0.90 -5.80 -20.47
C TYR A 203 0.62 -5.96 -20.61
N LEU A 204 1.08 -6.74 -21.60
CA LEU A 204 2.50 -6.86 -21.91
C LEU A 204 3.10 -5.53 -22.35
N ASN A 205 2.42 -4.74 -23.17
CA ASN A 205 2.91 -3.43 -23.62
C ASN A 205 3.08 -2.45 -22.46
N PHE A 206 2.13 -2.43 -21.52
CA PHE A 206 2.22 -1.62 -20.31
C PHE A 206 3.46 -2.02 -19.49
N LEU A 207 3.62 -3.29 -19.14
CA LEU A 207 4.75 -3.76 -18.34
C LEU A 207 6.10 -3.61 -19.06
N ARG A 208 6.15 -3.83 -20.39
CA ARG A 208 7.35 -3.56 -21.22
C ARG A 208 7.75 -2.09 -21.20
N THR A 209 6.77 -1.18 -21.18
CA THR A 209 7.01 0.26 -21.02
C THR A 209 7.58 0.59 -19.64
N ARG A 210 7.05 -0.04 -18.58
CA ARG A 210 7.53 0.17 -17.19
C ARG A 210 8.93 -0.39 -16.93
N ARG A 211 9.40 -1.39 -17.69
CA ARG A 211 10.74 -2.00 -17.55
C ARG A 211 11.10 -2.41 -16.09
N PRO A 212 10.21 -3.09 -15.34
CA PRO A 212 10.44 -3.38 -13.93
C PRO A 212 11.65 -4.30 -13.72
N ALA A 213 12.40 -4.05 -12.65
CA ALA A 213 13.55 -4.85 -12.23
C ALA A 213 13.14 -6.29 -11.83
N ASN A 214 12.00 -6.41 -11.13
CA ASN A 214 11.34 -7.66 -10.79
C ASN A 214 9.80 -7.53 -10.86
N LEU A 215 9.08 -8.66 -10.78
CA LEU A 215 7.64 -8.71 -10.55
C LEU A 215 7.31 -9.50 -9.28
N ARG A 216 6.52 -8.92 -8.38
CA ARG A 216 6.00 -9.59 -7.16
C ARG A 216 4.62 -10.18 -7.43
N PHE A 217 4.50 -11.48 -7.20
CA PHE A 217 3.33 -12.28 -7.60
C PHE A 217 2.24 -12.40 -6.50
N MET A 218 2.23 -11.49 -5.52
CA MET A 218 1.42 -11.59 -4.29
C MET A 218 -0.08 -11.75 -4.57
N ASP A 219 -0.72 -10.80 -5.25
CA ASP A 219 -2.16 -10.85 -5.52
C ASP A 219 -2.53 -11.79 -6.68
N ILE A 220 -1.68 -11.97 -7.70
CA ILE A 220 -1.99 -12.93 -8.77
C ILE A 220 -2.00 -14.39 -8.27
N ARG A 221 -1.27 -14.68 -7.18
CA ARG A 221 -1.31 -15.95 -6.43
C ARG A 221 -2.34 -15.94 -5.30
N VAL A 222 -3.05 -14.82 -5.12
CA VAL A 222 -4.03 -14.55 -4.07
C VAL A 222 -3.47 -14.88 -2.69
N THR A 223 -2.22 -14.49 -2.43
CA THR A 223 -1.43 -14.97 -1.27
C THR A 223 -2.14 -14.77 0.07
N ASN A 224 -2.84 -13.64 0.24
CA ASN A 224 -3.62 -13.31 1.44
C ASN A 224 -4.84 -14.22 1.71
N ALA A 225 -5.29 -14.99 0.71
CA ALA A 225 -6.33 -16.02 0.85
C ALA A 225 -5.83 -17.43 0.49
N ASN A 226 -4.58 -17.61 0.08
CA ASN A 226 -4.08 -18.90 -0.37
C ASN A 226 -3.66 -19.78 0.81
N PHE A 227 -4.49 -20.79 1.11
CA PHE A 227 -4.26 -21.79 2.16
C PHE A 227 -3.93 -23.19 1.59
N GLU A 228 -3.34 -23.25 0.39
CA GLU A 228 -2.73 -24.47 -0.14
C GLU A 228 -1.70 -25.03 0.86
N THR A 229 -1.78 -26.34 1.11
CA THR A 229 -0.87 -27.06 2.02
C THR A 229 -0.02 -28.05 1.23
N ASN A 230 -0.67 -28.91 0.45
CA ASN A 230 -0.04 -29.96 -0.33
C ASN A 230 0.10 -29.57 -1.81
N TRP A 231 1.14 -30.08 -2.48
CA TRP A 231 1.43 -29.75 -3.89
C TRP A 231 0.26 -30.02 -4.86
N SER A 232 -0.57 -31.01 -4.58
CA SER A 232 -1.76 -31.37 -5.37
C SER A 232 -2.91 -30.36 -5.29
N GLU A 233 -2.91 -29.45 -4.31
CA GLU A 233 -3.97 -28.45 -4.14
C GLU A 233 -3.87 -27.32 -5.19
N ARG A 234 -2.65 -27.07 -5.70
CA ARG A 234 -2.31 -25.92 -6.56
C ARG A 234 -3.20 -25.75 -7.79
N ASN A 235 -3.21 -24.53 -8.33
CA ASN A 235 -3.72 -24.33 -9.69
C ASN A 235 -2.74 -24.84 -10.74
N LEU A 236 -3.28 -25.40 -11.83
CA LEU A 236 -2.54 -25.92 -12.97
C LEU A 236 -2.73 -24.97 -14.17
N PRO A 237 -1.72 -24.84 -15.05
CA PRO A 237 -1.84 -24.06 -16.29
C PRO A 237 -2.63 -24.80 -17.39
N VAL A 238 -3.32 -25.89 -17.01
CA VAL A 238 -4.32 -26.61 -17.82
C VAL A 238 -5.74 -26.49 -17.23
N SER A 239 -5.89 -25.93 -16.03
CA SER A 239 -7.22 -25.60 -15.47
C SER A 239 -7.90 -24.52 -16.32
N LEU A 240 -9.23 -24.53 -16.43
CA LEU A 240 -9.96 -23.54 -17.25
C LEU A 240 -9.76 -22.09 -16.81
N ARG A 241 -9.56 -21.84 -15.50
CA ARG A 241 -9.49 -20.50 -14.92
C ARG A 241 -8.23 -20.37 -14.06
N GLN A 242 -7.54 -19.24 -14.16
CA GLN A 242 -6.40 -18.94 -13.28
C GLN A 242 -6.82 -18.41 -11.92
N ASN A 243 -8.12 -18.27 -11.67
CA ASN A 243 -8.72 -18.20 -10.34
C ASN A 243 -9.49 -19.50 -10.10
N LYS A 244 -8.84 -20.45 -9.41
CA LYS A 244 -9.44 -21.74 -9.07
C LYS A 244 -10.00 -21.65 -7.65
N ASP A 245 -11.32 -21.55 -7.58
CA ASP A 245 -12.07 -21.65 -6.32
C ASP A 245 -11.82 -23.03 -5.68
N LEU A 246 -11.20 -23.05 -4.51
CA LEU A 246 -11.03 -24.22 -3.65
C LEU A 246 -11.90 -24.06 -2.40
N THR A 247 -12.67 -25.09 -2.04
CA THR A 247 -13.37 -25.13 -0.75
C THR A 247 -12.65 -26.08 0.20
N LYS A 248 -12.19 -25.57 1.35
CA LYS A 248 -11.57 -26.35 2.43
C LYS A 248 -12.28 -26.01 3.73
N THR A 249 -12.53 -27.01 4.57
CA THR A 249 -12.84 -26.75 5.97
C THR A 249 -11.55 -26.29 6.63
N ILE A 250 -11.51 -25.06 7.13
CA ILE A 250 -10.35 -24.50 7.82
C ILE A 250 -10.75 -24.24 9.27
N ARG A 251 -9.99 -24.82 10.20
CA ARG A 251 -10.12 -24.51 11.62
C ARG A 251 -9.53 -23.13 11.88
N VAL A 252 -10.38 -22.15 12.13
CA VAL A 252 -9.97 -20.78 12.45
C VAL A 252 -9.85 -20.64 13.95
N GLU A 253 -8.62 -20.73 14.43
CA GLU A 253 -8.22 -20.32 15.78
C GLU A 253 -7.77 -18.85 15.72
N GLY A 254 -8.33 -18.01 16.58
CA GLY A 254 -7.93 -16.59 16.72
C GLY A 254 -8.88 -15.53 16.13
N GLY A 255 -10.00 -15.89 15.49
CA GLY A 255 -11.00 -14.93 15.00
C GLY A 255 -11.93 -14.33 16.08
N ASN A 256 -11.76 -14.74 17.34
CA ASN A 256 -12.61 -14.38 18.48
C ASN A 256 -11.72 -14.17 19.72
N PRO A 257 -11.89 -13.09 20.51
CA PRO A 257 -11.16 -12.89 21.77
C PRO A 257 -11.28 -14.04 22.79
N ASN A 258 -12.21 -14.98 22.61
CA ASN A 258 -12.44 -16.12 23.51
C ASN A 258 -11.58 -17.38 23.21
N GLY A 259 -10.66 -17.35 22.23
CA GLY A 259 -9.64 -18.40 22.04
C GLY A 259 -10.14 -19.79 21.61
N LEU A 260 -11.42 -19.96 21.30
CA LEU A 260 -11.99 -21.23 20.81
C LEU A 260 -11.97 -21.28 19.28
N GLY A 261 -11.30 -22.29 18.72
CA GLY A 261 -11.26 -22.51 17.28
C GLY A 261 -12.63 -22.89 16.71
N GLN A 262 -13.08 -22.17 15.67
CA GLN A 262 -14.25 -22.54 14.90
C GLN A 262 -13.84 -23.15 13.56
N ASP A 263 -14.33 -24.36 13.27
CA ASP A 263 -14.26 -24.90 11.93
C ASP A 263 -15.21 -24.11 11.02
N ILE A 264 -14.66 -23.42 10.03
CA ILE A 264 -15.46 -22.75 9.00
C ILE A 264 -15.05 -23.28 7.63
N GLN A 265 -16.02 -23.74 6.86
CA GLN A 265 -15.82 -23.94 5.44
C GLN A 265 -15.68 -22.57 4.78
N GLN A 266 -14.56 -22.38 4.08
CA GLN A 266 -14.38 -21.22 3.22
C GLN A 266 -13.91 -21.65 1.84
N SER A 267 -14.45 -20.97 0.85
CA SER A 267 -13.91 -20.94 -0.50
C SER A 267 -12.79 -19.90 -0.55
N PHE A 268 -11.67 -20.25 -1.16
CA PHE A 268 -10.52 -19.37 -1.41
C PHE A 268 -9.88 -19.74 -2.74
N ASP A 269 -9.16 -18.80 -3.34
CA ASP A 269 -8.53 -19.02 -4.64
C ASP A 269 -7.08 -19.51 -4.52
N ALA A 270 -6.73 -20.48 -5.35
CA ALA A 270 -5.35 -20.93 -5.56
C ALA A 270 -4.47 -19.89 -6.32
N GLY A 271 -5.12 -18.91 -6.95
CA GLY A 271 -4.50 -17.99 -7.90
C GLY A 271 -3.86 -18.66 -9.11
N ALA A 272 -3.02 -17.93 -9.83
CA ALA A 272 -2.45 -18.35 -11.10
C ALA A 272 -1.40 -19.46 -10.95
N ALA A 273 -1.27 -20.32 -11.95
CA ALA A 273 -0.24 -21.34 -11.99
C ALA A 273 1.19 -20.76 -11.91
N PHE A 274 2.13 -21.48 -11.27
CA PHE A 274 3.55 -21.09 -11.22
C PHE A 274 4.14 -20.92 -12.64
N GLU A 275 3.73 -21.79 -13.56
CA GLU A 275 4.10 -21.77 -14.96
C GLU A 275 3.72 -20.45 -15.67
N TYR A 276 2.57 -19.86 -15.32
CA TYR A 276 2.17 -18.56 -15.88
C TYR A 276 3.02 -17.41 -15.28
N CYS A 277 3.33 -17.45 -13.98
CA CYS A 277 4.23 -16.46 -13.36
C CYS A 277 5.63 -16.48 -14.00
N VAL A 278 6.15 -17.68 -14.26
CA VAL A 278 7.43 -17.92 -14.96
C VAL A 278 7.38 -17.42 -16.41
N ALA A 279 6.30 -17.72 -17.13
CA ALA A 279 6.11 -17.25 -18.51
C ALA A 279 6.12 -15.71 -18.60
N LEU A 280 5.48 -15.00 -17.67
CA LEU A 280 5.47 -13.54 -17.65
C LEU A 280 6.88 -12.95 -17.43
N CYS A 281 7.64 -13.49 -16.47
CA CYS A 281 9.04 -13.10 -16.26
C CYS A 281 9.90 -13.34 -17.51
N ASN A 282 9.68 -14.48 -18.18
CA ASN A 282 10.42 -14.85 -19.39
C ASN A 282 10.11 -13.92 -20.59
N GLU A 283 8.84 -13.53 -20.78
CA GLU A 283 8.33 -12.60 -21.81
C GLU A 283 8.79 -11.14 -21.63
N LEU A 284 9.11 -10.75 -20.41
CA LEU A 284 9.56 -9.40 -20.05
C LEU A 284 11.09 -9.30 -19.84
N GLY A 285 11.75 -10.42 -19.56
CA GLY A 285 13.17 -10.45 -19.18
C GLY A 285 13.41 -9.89 -17.78
N THR A 286 12.45 -10.05 -16.87
CA THR A 286 12.39 -9.41 -15.55
C THR A 286 12.55 -10.44 -14.42
N ASP A 287 13.22 -10.07 -13.32
CA ASP A 287 13.43 -10.99 -12.19
C ASP A 287 12.10 -11.36 -11.49
N MET A 288 12.06 -12.54 -10.88
CA MET A 288 10.87 -13.07 -10.20
C MET A 288 10.90 -12.69 -8.72
N TRP A 289 9.76 -12.34 -8.12
CA TRP A 289 9.57 -12.30 -6.67
C TRP A 289 8.32 -13.12 -6.31
N MET A 290 8.53 -14.29 -5.70
CA MET A 290 7.49 -15.27 -5.43
C MET A 290 7.17 -15.36 -3.94
N THR A 291 5.90 -15.14 -3.62
CA THR A 291 5.29 -15.41 -2.31
C THR A 291 4.79 -16.87 -2.27
N LEU A 292 4.89 -17.52 -1.11
CA LEU A 292 4.43 -18.91 -0.93
C LEU A 292 3.35 -19.02 0.17
N PRO A 293 2.34 -19.90 0.03
CA PRO A 293 1.26 -20.04 1.00
C PRO A 293 1.76 -20.26 2.44
N VAL A 294 1.10 -19.66 3.43
CA VAL A 294 1.51 -19.72 4.86
C VAL A 294 1.62 -21.16 5.40
N ASN A 295 0.81 -22.08 4.85
CA ASN A 295 0.72 -23.48 5.25
C ASN A 295 1.45 -24.44 4.29
N ALA A 296 2.24 -23.94 3.33
CA ALA A 296 2.94 -24.77 2.35
C ALA A 296 3.97 -25.71 3.02
N THR A 297 3.83 -27.02 2.77
CA THR A 297 4.79 -28.04 3.22
C THR A 297 6.13 -27.95 2.49
N ASP A 298 7.19 -28.57 3.00
CA ASP A 298 8.50 -28.61 2.33
C ASP A 298 8.44 -29.31 0.97
N ASP A 299 7.53 -30.27 0.80
CA ASP A 299 7.25 -30.89 -0.50
C ASP A 299 6.57 -29.93 -1.47
N TYR A 300 5.63 -29.09 -1.00
CA TYR A 300 5.06 -28.01 -1.83
C TYR A 300 6.17 -27.07 -2.30
N VAL A 301 6.99 -26.56 -1.37
CA VAL A 301 8.07 -25.61 -1.66
C VAL A 301 9.11 -26.24 -2.61
N THR A 302 9.45 -27.51 -2.40
CA THR A 302 10.39 -28.26 -3.25
C THR A 302 9.87 -28.41 -4.68
N ASN A 303 8.60 -28.77 -4.86
CA ASN A 303 8.02 -28.93 -6.19
C ASN A 303 7.75 -27.58 -6.89
N ALA A 304 7.41 -26.53 -6.13
CA ALA A 304 7.35 -25.16 -6.66
C ALA A 304 8.71 -24.71 -7.21
N ALA A 305 9.81 -24.91 -6.45
CA ALA A 305 11.16 -24.62 -6.91
C ALA A 305 11.54 -25.40 -8.17
N ARG A 306 11.16 -26.68 -8.27
CA ARG A 306 11.41 -27.51 -9.48
C ARG A 306 10.63 -27.03 -10.70
N VAL A 307 9.35 -26.71 -10.58
CA VAL A 307 8.57 -26.16 -11.70
C VAL A 307 9.11 -24.81 -12.14
N ILE A 308 9.58 -23.97 -11.22
CA ILE A 308 10.22 -22.69 -11.57
C ILE A 308 11.58 -22.92 -12.24
N ARG A 309 12.32 -23.98 -11.88
CA ARG A 309 13.63 -24.33 -12.49
C ARG A 309 13.50 -24.93 -13.89
N ASP A 310 12.68 -25.96 -14.02
CA ASP A 310 12.64 -26.85 -15.18
C ASP A 310 11.47 -26.55 -16.12
N GLY A 311 10.38 -25.98 -15.58
CA GLY A 311 9.08 -25.90 -16.25
C GLY A 311 8.20 -27.11 -15.95
N SER A 312 7.20 -27.36 -16.80
CA SER A 312 6.35 -28.55 -16.71
C SER A 312 5.74 -28.93 -18.07
N THR A 313 5.39 -30.20 -18.23
CA THR A 313 4.58 -30.69 -19.35
C THR A 313 3.36 -31.39 -18.79
N LEU A 314 2.17 -30.96 -19.23
CA LEU A 314 0.88 -31.41 -18.71
C LEU A 314 -0.08 -31.70 -19.87
N THR A 315 -0.77 -32.83 -19.80
CA THR A 315 -1.92 -33.13 -20.67
C THR A 315 -3.18 -32.54 -20.04
N ILE A 316 -4.05 -31.88 -20.82
CA ILE A 316 -5.38 -31.48 -20.36
C ILE A 316 -6.20 -32.77 -20.13
N PRO A 317 -6.58 -33.11 -18.87
CA PRO A 317 -7.23 -34.40 -18.58
C PRO A 317 -8.58 -34.55 -19.31
N GLY A 318 -8.87 -35.76 -19.78
CA GLY A 318 -10.03 -36.02 -20.65
C GLY A 318 -9.82 -35.65 -22.12
N THR A 319 -8.63 -35.16 -22.50
CA THR A 319 -8.25 -34.87 -23.89
C THR A 319 -6.85 -35.41 -24.21
N ASN A 320 -6.45 -35.36 -25.49
CA ASN A 320 -5.09 -35.67 -25.95
C ASN A 320 -4.19 -34.42 -26.08
N VAL A 321 -4.59 -33.26 -25.54
CA VAL A 321 -3.88 -31.99 -25.71
C VAL A 321 -2.76 -31.86 -24.67
N VAL A 322 -1.51 -31.86 -25.13
CA VAL A 322 -0.31 -31.67 -24.30
C VAL A 322 0.17 -30.22 -24.36
N LYS A 323 0.38 -29.58 -23.21
CA LYS A 323 0.96 -28.24 -23.08
C LYS A 323 2.30 -28.34 -22.34
N THR A 324 3.33 -27.68 -22.88
CA THR A 324 4.66 -27.58 -22.25
C THR A 324 4.97 -26.13 -21.92
N TYR A 325 5.41 -25.89 -20.70
CA TYR A 325 5.78 -24.60 -20.16
C TYR A 325 7.27 -24.64 -19.78
N ALA A 326 8.03 -23.64 -20.24
CA ALA A 326 9.46 -23.57 -19.95
C ALA A 326 9.74 -23.08 -18.52
N GLY A 327 10.83 -23.55 -17.92
CA GLY A 327 11.36 -23.00 -16.67
C GLY A 327 11.83 -21.55 -16.79
N LEU A 328 12.13 -20.94 -15.65
CA LEU A 328 12.60 -19.56 -15.58
C LEU A 328 14.00 -19.43 -16.20
N ARG A 329 14.15 -18.48 -17.12
CA ARG A 329 15.42 -18.16 -17.79
C ARG A 329 16.59 -18.13 -16.80
N PRO A 330 17.76 -18.70 -17.17
CA PRO A 330 18.91 -18.78 -16.28
C PRO A 330 19.42 -17.40 -15.86
N ASP A 331 19.31 -16.40 -16.74
CA ASP A 331 19.73 -15.01 -16.54
C ASP A 331 18.81 -14.17 -15.61
N LEU A 332 17.66 -14.72 -15.19
CA LEU A 332 16.72 -14.08 -14.26
C LEU A 332 16.87 -14.61 -12.83
N ARG A 333 16.70 -13.76 -11.83
CA ARG A 333 16.80 -14.10 -10.40
C ARG A 333 15.43 -14.37 -9.79
N ILE A 334 15.43 -15.00 -8.62
CA ILE A 334 14.23 -15.32 -7.84
C ILE A 334 14.41 -14.74 -6.43
N HIS A 335 13.60 -13.75 -6.09
CA HIS A 335 13.36 -13.35 -4.71
C HIS A 335 12.24 -14.26 -4.16
N VAL A 336 12.40 -14.77 -2.94
CA VAL A 336 11.42 -15.68 -2.33
C VAL A 336 10.97 -15.09 -1.00
N GLU A 337 9.66 -15.14 -0.75
CA GLU A 337 9.01 -14.57 0.43
C GLU A 337 8.09 -15.61 1.08
N PHE A 338 8.06 -15.66 2.42
CA PHE A 338 7.15 -16.53 3.15
C PHE A 338 5.81 -15.82 3.37
N SER A 339 4.79 -16.21 2.59
CA SER A 339 3.46 -15.59 2.53
C SER A 339 3.52 -14.09 2.21
N ASN A 340 2.53 -13.32 2.66
CA ASN A 340 2.49 -11.86 2.70
C ASN A 340 2.12 -11.43 4.13
N GLU A 341 2.61 -10.29 4.60
CA GLU A 341 2.17 -9.62 5.84
C GLU A 341 1.76 -10.53 7.02
N VAL A 342 2.62 -11.50 7.36
CA VAL A 342 2.39 -12.47 8.46
C VAL A 342 2.42 -11.83 9.87
N TRP A 343 2.45 -10.49 9.89
CA TRP A 343 2.41 -9.61 11.04
C TRP A 343 1.05 -8.90 11.20
N ASN A 344 0.27 -8.77 10.12
CA ASN A 344 -0.96 -7.98 10.07
C ASN A 344 -2.15 -8.82 10.50
N ASP A 345 -2.76 -8.48 11.64
CA ASP A 345 -3.89 -9.22 12.22
C ASP A 345 -5.19 -9.11 11.41
N GLN A 346 -5.25 -8.26 10.38
CA GLN A 346 -6.33 -8.28 9.39
C GLN A 346 -6.29 -9.54 8.51
N PHE A 347 -5.10 -10.16 8.35
CA PHE A 347 -4.93 -11.36 7.52
C PHE A 347 -4.77 -12.63 8.35
N ARG A 348 -5.41 -13.70 7.86
CA ARG A 348 -5.49 -14.98 8.57
C ARG A 348 -4.15 -15.70 8.67
N GLN A 349 -3.22 -15.48 7.74
CA GLN A 349 -1.87 -16.05 7.84
C GLN A 349 -1.14 -15.65 9.13
N THR A 350 -1.41 -14.47 9.68
CA THR A 350 -0.85 -13.99 10.95
C THR A 350 -1.29 -14.89 12.10
N GLY A 351 -2.60 -15.20 12.17
CA GLY A 351 -3.17 -16.15 13.13
C GLY A 351 -2.56 -17.55 12.99
N PHE A 352 -2.53 -18.11 11.77
CA PHE A 352 -1.97 -19.45 11.53
C PHE A 352 -0.49 -19.54 11.92
N ASN A 353 0.32 -18.53 11.60
CA ASN A 353 1.73 -18.52 11.96
C ASN A 353 1.95 -18.42 13.47
N ARG A 354 1.25 -17.49 14.16
CA ARG A 354 1.37 -17.33 15.62
C ARG A 354 0.90 -18.60 16.35
N GLN A 355 -0.22 -19.21 15.93
CA GLN A 355 -0.73 -20.43 16.53
C GLN A 355 0.20 -21.62 16.31
N ALA A 356 0.77 -21.78 15.10
CA ALA A 356 1.75 -22.83 14.84
C ALA A 356 3.03 -22.69 15.68
N ALA A 357 3.49 -21.45 15.92
CA ALA A 357 4.63 -21.19 16.80
C ALA A 357 4.31 -21.52 18.27
N VAL A 358 3.14 -21.09 18.77
CA VAL A 358 2.67 -21.38 20.12
C VAL A 358 2.52 -22.88 20.35
N ASN A 359 1.83 -23.59 19.44
CA ASN A 359 1.61 -25.04 19.56
C ASN A 359 2.93 -25.80 19.67
N GLU A 360 3.94 -25.42 18.88
CA GLU A 360 5.26 -26.04 18.92
C GLU A 360 6.00 -25.78 20.24
N VAL A 361 6.06 -24.51 20.68
CA VAL A 361 6.75 -24.14 21.93
C VAL A 361 6.08 -24.78 23.15
N VAL A 362 4.75 -24.79 23.19
CA VAL A 362 3.97 -25.37 24.30
C VAL A 362 4.13 -26.89 24.33
N ALA A 363 4.07 -27.57 23.19
CA ALA A 363 4.25 -29.03 23.13
C ALA A 363 5.68 -29.47 23.50
N ALA A 364 6.69 -28.63 23.23
CA ALA A 364 8.09 -28.90 23.57
C ALA A 364 8.50 -28.42 24.97
N ASN A 365 7.65 -27.65 25.67
CA ASN A 365 7.99 -27.04 26.96
C ASN A 365 8.25 -28.10 28.04
N GLY A 366 9.37 -27.96 28.76
CA GLY A 366 9.80 -28.92 29.80
C GLY A 366 10.23 -30.29 29.28
N THR A 367 10.27 -30.51 27.95
CA THR A 367 10.82 -31.73 27.35
C THR A 367 12.34 -31.66 27.25
N ALA A 368 12.99 -32.79 26.97
CA ALA A 368 14.44 -32.84 26.71
C ALA A 368 14.88 -32.08 25.44
N ASN A 369 13.93 -31.76 24.54
CA ASN A 369 14.18 -31.09 23.26
C ASN A 369 13.23 -29.87 23.13
N PRO A 370 13.46 -28.76 23.85
CA PRO A 370 12.65 -27.55 23.72
C PRO A 370 12.73 -26.97 22.30
N SER A 371 11.66 -26.29 21.86
CA SER A 371 11.63 -25.62 20.55
C SER A 371 12.65 -24.48 20.48
N ASP A 372 13.38 -24.40 19.37
CA ASP A 372 14.34 -23.33 19.10
C ASP A 372 13.67 -21.95 18.99
N LEU A 373 12.36 -21.89 18.74
CA LEU A 373 11.59 -20.64 18.79
C LEU A 373 11.64 -19.98 20.19
N ASN A 374 11.95 -20.74 21.24
CA ASN A 374 12.17 -20.25 22.61
C ASN A 374 13.64 -20.38 23.07
N TYR A 375 14.61 -20.20 22.17
CA TYR A 375 16.06 -20.35 22.46
C TYR A 375 16.59 -19.53 23.66
N ASP A 376 15.96 -18.41 23.97
CA ASP A 376 16.27 -17.52 25.11
C ASP A 376 15.49 -17.90 26.39
N ASN A 377 14.85 -19.07 26.42
CA ASN A 377 14.14 -19.66 27.55
C ASN A 377 13.09 -18.75 28.21
N ARG A 378 12.31 -18.01 27.41
CA ARG A 378 11.25 -17.16 27.96
C ARG A 378 10.15 -17.97 28.65
N PRO A 379 9.53 -17.44 29.72
CA PRO A 379 8.43 -18.12 30.41
C PRO A 379 7.25 -18.45 29.49
N VAL A 380 6.83 -19.71 29.50
CA VAL A 380 5.64 -20.18 28.77
C VAL A 380 4.39 -19.87 29.59
N THR A 381 4.02 -18.58 29.65
CA THR A 381 2.93 -18.07 30.51
C THR A 381 1.70 -17.68 29.70
N LEU A 382 0.54 -18.22 30.12
CA LEU A 382 -0.78 -17.88 29.61
C LEU A 382 -1.40 -16.73 30.44
N ASN A 383 -1.95 -15.71 29.77
CA ASN A 383 -2.63 -14.57 30.37
C ASN A 383 -3.90 -14.24 29.56
N ASN A 384 -5.06 -14.17 30.22
CA ASN A 384 -6.36 -13.92 29.58
C ASN A 384 -6.65 -14.76 28.32
N GLY A 385 -6.21 -16.03 28.30
CA GLY A 385 -6.39 -16.95 27.16
C GLY A 385 -5.32 -16.86 26.06
N PHE A 386 -4.33 -15.97 26.18
CA PHE A 386 -3.25 -15.81 25.20
C PHE A 386 -1.87 -16.05 25.84
N TYR A 387 -0.94 -16.64 25.10
CA TYR A 387 0.45 -16.76 25.55
C TYR A 387 1.17 -15.43 25.42
N THR A 388 1.84 -14.98 26.48
CA THR A 388 2.48 -13.65 26.56
C THR A 388 3.51 -13.42 25.44
N GLU A 389 4.20 -14.48 25.02
CA GLU A 389 5.26 -14.46 24.00
C GLU A 389 4.79 -14.92 22.62
N ASN A 390 3.47 -15.03 22.38
CA ASN A 390 2.92 -15.53 21.11
C ASN A 390 3.43 -14.78 19.86
N VAL A 391 3.58 -13.44 19.95
CA VAL A 391 4.14 -12.64 18.85
C VAL A 391 5.65 -12.86 18.75
N THR A 392 6.38 -12.92 19.87
CA THR A 392 7.83 -13.18 19.88
C THR A 392 8.19 -14.48 19.18
N TRP A 393 7.49 -15.57 19.51
CA TRP A 393 7.69 -16.88 18.87
C TRP A 393 7.15 -16.90 17.43
N GLY A 394 6.04 -16.21 17.16
CA GLY A 394 5.49 -16.04 15.81
C GLY A 394 6.48 -15.35 14.85
N ASP A 395 7.12 -14.27 15.29
CA ASP A 395 8.14 -13.54 14.53
C ASP A 395 9.32 -14.45 14.20
N ARG A 396 9.82 -15.20 15.19
CA ARG A 396 10.91 -16.18 15.01
C ARG A 396 10.51 -17.29 14.06
N ARG A 397 9.25 -17.75 14.08
CA ARG A 397 8.74 -18.73 13.12
C ARG A 397 8.74 -18.19 11.69
N VAL A 398 8.38 -16.92 11.45
CA VAL A 398 8.52 -16.28 10.13
C VAL A 398 9.98 -16.35 9.67
N ALA A 399 10.90 -15.96 10.55
CA ALA A 399 12.34 -15.94 10.29
C ALA A 399 12.90 -17.35 9.98
N ARG A 400 12.57 -18.35 10.79
CA ARG A 400 12.93 -19.76 10.55
C ARG A 400 12.34 -20.27 9.23
N ARG A 401 11.09 -19.93 8.91
CA ARG A 401 10.39 -20.45 7.74
C ARG A 401 10.94 -19.89 6.44
N ILE A 402 11.26 -18.59 6.36
CA ILE A 402 11.93 -18.06 5.17
C ILE A 402 13.33 -18.65 4.98
N LYS A 403 14.08 -18.90 6.07
CA LYS A 403 15.38 -19.60 6.00
C LYS A 403 15.23 -21.01 5.43
N GLN A 404 14.27 -21.80 5.91
CA GLN A 404 13.96 -23.14 5.38
C GLN A 404 13.56 -23.12 3.90
N ILE A 405 12.67 -22.19 3.51
CA ILE A 405 12.24 -21.99 2.12
C ILE A 405 13.42 -21.62 1.23
N GLY A 406 14.28 -20.70 1.69
CA GLY A 406 15.49 -20.29 1.01
C GLY A 406 16.45 -21.45 0.79
N ASP A 407 16.68 -22.29 1.80
CA ASP A 407 17.52 -23.48 1.70
C ASP A 407 16.95 -24.51 0.70
N ILE A 408 15.63 -24.70 0.65
CA ILE A 408 14.97 -25.57 -0.35
C ILE A 408 15.21 -25.03 -1.77
N PHE A 409 15.00 -23.73 -2.01
CA PHE A 409 15.23 -23.13 -3.31
C PHE A 409 16.71 -23.18 -3.71
N VAL A 410 17.64 -22.85 -2.81
CA VAL A 410 19.10 -22.96 -3.05
C VAL A 410 19.49 -24.40 -3.39
N ARG A 411 18.97 -25.40 -2.65
CA ARG A 411 19.21 -26.82 -2.90
C ARG A 411 18.70 -27.26 -4.28
N GLU A 412 17.49 -26.86 -4.69
CA GLU A 412 16.97 -27.23 -6.01
C GLU A 412 17.65 -26.46 -7.15
N PHE A 413 18.08 -25.22 -6.96
CA PHE A 413 18.77 -24.42 -8.00
C PHE A 413 20.30 -24.57 -8.04
N ARG A 414 20.89 -25.42 -7.19
CA ARG A 414 22.32 -25.73 -7.24
C ARG A 414 22.72 -26.37 -8.59
N PRO A 415 23.98 -26.24 -9.04
CA PRO A 415 24.46 -26.88 -10.26
C PRO A 415 24.21 -28.40 -10.26
N ALA A 416 23.85 -28.95 -11.43
CA ALA A 416 23.57 -30.38 -11.54
C ALA A 416 24.81 -31.22 -11.19
N GLY A 417 24.63 -32.24 -10.34
CA GLY A 417 25.70 -33.12 -9.88
C GLY A 417 26.48 -32.65 -8.65
N THR A 418 26.22 -31.45 -8.11
CA THR A 418 26.90 -31.00 -6.88
C THR A 418 26.21 -31.49 -5.60
N PRO A 419 26.95 -31.59 -4.47
CA PRO A 419 26.39 -32.00 -3.18
C PRO A 419 25.22 -31.14 -2.73
N VAL A 420 24.30 -31.69 -1.93
CA VAL A 420 23.15 -30.93 -1.39
C VAL A 420 23.54 -29.77 -0.47
N THR A 421 24.80 -29.70 -0.04
CA THR A 421 25.40 -28.62 0.72
C THR A 421 25.95 -27.47 -0.14
N ASP A 422 25.93 -27.60 -1.47
CA ASP A 422 26.31 -26.52 -2.38
C ASP A 422 25.29 -25.37 -2.31
N ARG A 423 25.78 -24.18 -1.95
CA ARG A 423 25.00 -22.95 -1.84
C ARG A 423 25.30 -21.92 -2.92
N SER A 424 26.02 -22.27 -3.98
CA SER A 424 26.43 -21.33 -5.06
C SER A 424 25.26 -20.59 -5.76
N ALA A 425 24.05 -21.13 -5.68
CA ALA A 425 22.82 -20.49 -6.17
C ALA A 425 22.30 -19.35 -5.26
N PHE A 426 22.74 -19.28 -3.99
CA PHE A 426 22.37 -18.23 -3.05
C PHE A 426 22.98 -16.87 -3.45
N GLY A 427 22.20 -15.79 -3.33
CA GLY A 427 22.55 -14.42 -3.70
C GLY A 427 22.61 -14.16 -5.22
N THR A 428 23.12 -15.15 -5.98
CA THR A 428 23.31 -15.13 -7.44
C THR A 428 22.00 -15.38 -8.19
N LYS A 429 21.29 -16.48 -7.88
CA LYS A 429 20.03 -16.92 -8.48
C LYS A 429 18.86 -16.80 -7.50
N ILE A 430 19.07 -17.17 -6.24
CA ILE A 430 18.05 -17.25 -5.18
C ILE A 430 18.31 -16.21 -4.10
N ARG A 431 17.30 -15.42 -3.77
CA ARG A 431 17.37 -14.31 -2.81
C ARG A 431 16.21 -14.40 -1.80
N PRO A 432 16.38 -15.12 -0.68
CA PRO A 432 15.36 -15.18 0.36
C PRO A 432 15.22 -13.80 1.03
N VAL A 433 13.97 -13.33 1.16
CA VAL A 433 13.63 -12.02 1.75
C VAL A 433 12.81 -12.21 3.01
N LEU A 434 13.33 -11.75 4.15
CA LEU A 434 12.56 -11.70 5.40
C LEU A 434 11.65 -10.47 5.39
N ALA A 435 10.42 -10.64 4.88
CA ALA A 435 9.42 -9.58 4.83
C ALA A 435 8.69 -9.41 6.18
N TYR A 436 8.58 -8.16 6.66
CA TYR A 436 7.83 -7.79 7.85
C TYR A 436 7.47 -6.29 7.83
N GLN A 437 6.59 -5.80 8.71
CA GLN A 437 6.31 -4.36 8.80
C GLN A 437 7.58 -3.56 9.15
N LEU A 438 7.60 -2.27 8.82
CA LEU A 438 8.60 -1.26 9.16
C LEU A 438 8.70 -1.02 10.70
N VAL A 439 9.11 -2.04 11.44
CA VAL A 439 9.24 -2.05 12.91
C VAL A 439 10.61 -2.64 13.29
N PRO A 440 11.63 -1.80 13.53
CA PRO A 440 13.01 -2.26 13.78
C PRO A 440 13.14 -3.32 14.88
N ALA A 441 12.40 -3.19 15.97
CA ALA A 441 12.40 -4.14 17.09
C ALA A 441 12.00 -5.58 16.68
N ARG A 442 11.14 -5.73 15.66
CA ARG A 442 10.69 -7.04 15.15
C ARG A 442 11.82 -7.72 14.37
N PHE A 443 12.48 -6.99 13.48
CA PHE A 443 13.68 -7.49 12.79
C PHE A 443 14.81 -7.82 13.77
N ARG A 444 15.00 -7.04 14.85
CA ARG A 444 15.99 -7.37 15.89
C ARG A 444 15.69 -8.72 16.57
N ASN A 445 14.44 -8.99 16.94
CA ASN A 445 14.05 -10.31 17.49
C ASN A 445 14.32 -11.44 16.47
N GLN A 446 13.94 -11.24 15.22
CA GLN A 446 14.07 -12.24 14.15
C GLN A 446 15.52 -12.56 13.78
N LEU A 447 16.34 -11.53 13.57
CA LEU A 447 17.72 -11.66 13.09
C LEU A 447 18.68 -12.08 14.21
N SER A 448 18.45 -11.70 15.47
CA SER A 448 19.21 -12.25 16.60
C SER A 448 18.93 -13.73 16.79
N TYR A 449 17.65 -14.15 16.78
CA TYR A 449 17.28 -15.57 16.82
C TYR A 449 17.95 -16.37 15.69
N LEU A 450 17.86 -15.87 14.45
CA LEU A 450 18.50 -16.50 13.30
C LEU A 450 20.03 -16.59 13.47
N ASN A 451 20.67 -15.50 13.90
CA ASN A 451 22.11 -15.44 14.17
C ASN A 451 22.55 -16.48 15.21
N ASP A 452 21.84 -16.55 16.33
CA ASP A 452 22.24 -17.31 17.51
C ASP A 452 21.96 -18.82 17.34
N VAL A 453 20.95 -19.19 16.54
CA VAL A 453 20.55 -20.59 16.31
C VAL A 453 21.13 -21.17 15.01
N TYR A 454 21.27 -20.38 13.94
CA TYR A 454 21.69 -20.85 12.61
C TYR A 454 23.00 -20.23 12.10
N GLY A 455 23.63 -19.33 12.86
CA GLY A 455 24.78 -18.55 12.40
C GLY A 455 24.36 -17.35 11.54
N LYS A 456 25.33 -16.65 10.95
CA LYS A 456 25.13 -15.31 10.36
C LYS A 456 23.99 -15.22 9.33
N PRO A 457 23.04 -14.27 9.48
CA PRO A 457 21.92 -14.11 8.54
C PRO A 457 22.29 -13.87 7.07
N ASP A 458 23.41 -13.19 6.77
CA ASP A 458 23.94 -12.99 5.41
C ASP A 458 24.24 -14.29 4.64
N SER A 459 24.34 -15.42 5.34
CA SER A 459 24.66 -16.74 4.76
C SER A 459 23.43 -17.46 4.19
N TYR A 460 22.23 -16.92 4.42
CA TYR A 460 20.96 -17.50 3.97
C TYR A 460 19.81 -16.51 3.72
N LEU A 461 19.91 -15.23 4.11
CA LEU A 461 19.03 -14.15 3.69
C LEU A 461 19.77 -13.19 2.75
N TRP A 462 19.12 -12.77 1.67
CA TRP A 462 19.63 -11.68 0.82
C TRP A 462 19.29 -10.29 1.40
N GLY A 463 18.13 -10.19 2.05
CA GLY A 463 17.64 -8.94 2.61
C GLY A 463 16.45 -9.11 3.53
N ILE A 464 16.09 -8.01 4.18
CA ILE A 464 14.80 -7.80 4.85
C ILE A 464 13.88 -6.99 3.94
N GLY A 465 12.57 -7.24 4.02
CA GLY A 465 11.54 -6.55 3.25
C GLY A 465 10.64 -5.73 4.17
N VAL A 466 10.30 -4.51 3.76
CA VAL A 466 9.36 -3.60 4.46
C VAL A 466 8.28 -3.04 3.53
N ALA A 467 7.23 -2.44 4.09
CA ALA A 467 6.11 -1.79 3.39
C ALA A 467 5.95 -0.30 3.77
N PRO A 468 6.82 0.61 3.28
CA PRO A 468 6.86 2.00 3.71
C PRO A 468 5.85 2.88 2.94
N TYR A 469 4.54 2.64 3.12
CA TYR A 469 3.52 3.50 2.52
C TYR A 469 3.63 4.95 3.00
N PHE A 470 3.33 5.90 2.11
CA PHE A 470 3.08 7.29 2.48
C PHE A 470 1.58 7.53 2.39
N ALA A 471 0.97 8.06 3.45
CA ALA A 471 -0.47 8.17 3.55
C ALA A 471 -0.91 9.62 3.54
N SER A 472 -2.21 9.81 3.51
CA SER A 472 -2.82 11.05 3.98
C SER A 472 -2.97 11.02 5.52
N GLY A 473 -1.87 10.90 6.27
CA GLY A 473 -1.81 11.03 7.73
C GLY A 473 -2.06 9.75 8.54
N ASN A 474 -1.24 9.54 9.57
CA ASN A 474 -1.16 8.33 10.42
C ASN A 474 -2.49 7.62 10.71
N GLY A 475 -2.62 6.39 10.20
CA GLY A 475 -3.61 5.38 10.58
C GLY A 475 -5.08 5.64 10.21
N ASN A 476 -5.50 6.90 10.08
CA ASN A 476 -6.87 7.30 9.78
C ASN A 476 -6.98 8.64 9.01
N GLY A 477 -5.86 9.28 8.64
CA GLY A 477 -5.79 10.75 8.50
C GLY A 477 -6.57 11.39 7.34
N ALA A 478 -6.98 10.63 6.31
CA ALA A 478 -7.94 11.12 5.32
C ALA A 478 -9.37 10.72 5.61
N ASP A 479 -9.59 9.54 6.21
CA ASP A 479 -10.93 9.02 6.43
C ASP A 479 -11.59 9.59 7.68
N ALA A 480 -10.79 10.03 8.66
CA ALA A 480 -11.25 10.80 9.80
C ALA A 480 -11.68 12.24 9.44
N ARG A 481 -11.39 12.72 8.21
CA ARG A 481 -11.80 14.04 7.71
C ARG A 481 -12.88 13.85 6.65
N THR A 482 -13.94 14.66 6.65
CA THR A 482 -15.07 14.54 5.69
C THR A 482 -15.08 15.63 4.61
N ASN A 483 -14.07 16.48 4.58
CA ASN A 483 -14.02 17.71 3.76
C ASN A 483 -12.67 17.91 3.03
N LEU A 484 -11.98 16.85 2.63
CA LEU A 484 -10.69 16.96 1.94
C LEU A 484 -10.83 17.55 0.54
N THR A 485 -9.87 18.40 0.19
CA THR A 485 -9.61 18.83 -1.20
C THR A 485 -8.44 18.04 -1.80
N PRO A 486 -8.31 17.97 -3.13
CA PRO A 486 -7.18 17.27 -3.77
C PRO A 486 -5.80 17.81 -3.35
N SER A 487 -5.68 19.13 -3.17
CA SER A 487 -4.43 19.75 -2.70
C SER A 487 -4.10 19.34 -1.27
N MET A 488 -5.08 19.29 -0.34
CA MET A 488 -4.85 18.81 1.04
C MET A 488 -4.38 17.35 1.10
N VAL A 489 -4.73 16.52 0.12
CA VAL A 489 -4.23 15.14 0.00
C VAL A 489 -2.76 15.14 -0.45
N LEU A 490 -2.42 15.91 -1.49
CA LEU A 490 -1.05 16.04 -1.99
C LEU A 490 -0.10 16.67 -0.97
N ASP A 491 -0.53 17.73 -0.29
CA ASP A 491 0.26 18.40 0.75
C ASP A 491 0.52 17.47 1.94
N GLN A 492 -0.41 16.56 2.26
CA GLN A 492 -0.21 15.55 3.30
C GLN A 492 0.75 14.45 2.86
N PHE A 493 0.70 14.00 1.59
CA PHE A 493 1.71 13.06 1.08
C PHE A 493 3.12 13.62 1.18
N GLU A 494 3.32 14.90 0.85
CA GLU A 494 4.61 15.59 1.04
C GLU A 494 4.91 15.85 2.54
N GLU A 495 3.91 15.90 3.44
CA GLU A 495 4.17 15.86 4.89
C GLU A 495 4.74 14.51 5.33
N ASP A 496 4.10 13.41 4.95
CA ASP A 496 4.43 12.03 5.33
C ASP A 496 5.74 11.54 4.67
N ILE A 497 5.99 11.89 3.40
CA ILE A 497 7.29 11.62 2.72
C ILE A 497 8.44 12.32 3.45
N ASP A 498 8.22 13.55 3.91
CA ASP A 498 9.23 14.25 4.69
C ASP A 498 9.44 13.65 6.08
N HIS A 499 8.43 13.03 6.69
CA HIS A 499 8.62 12.22 7.91
C HIS A 499 9.43 10.96 7.61
N LEU A 500 9.21 10.28 6.49
CA LEU A 500 10.10 9.19 6.06
C LEU A 500 11.52 9.70 5.82
N ARG A 501 11.68 10.90 5.24
CA ARG A 501 12.96 11.53 4.92
C ARG A 501 13.77 11.87 6.17
N THR A 502 13.17 12.54 7.16
CA THR A 502 13.85 12.99 8.38
C THR A 502 13.83 11.98 9.52
N GLY A 503 12.80 11.13 9.60
CA GLY A 503 12.51 10.29 10.77
C GLY A 503 13.40 9.05 10.90
N GLY A 504 13.55 8.58 12.14
CA GLY A 504 14.45 7.49 12.52
C GLY A 504 14.11 6.10 11.98
N THR A 505 12.82 5.73 11.84
CA THR A 505 12.40 4.32 11.69
C THR A 505 13.03 3.61 10.47
N LEU A 506 13.09 4.27 9.31
CA LEU A 506 13.66 3.67 8.10
C LEU A 506 15.21 3.61 8.16
N ASN A 507 15.85 4.52 8.89
CA ASN A 507 17.28 4.43 9.19
C ASN A 507 17.57 3.27 10.13
N GLU A 508 16.78 3.07 11.19
CA GLU A 508 16.96 1.94 12.11
C GLU A 508 16.84 0.59 11.41
N VAL A 509 15.89 0.45 10.47
CA VAL A 509 15.80 -0.75 9.63
C VAL A 509 17.06 -0.92 8.78
N GLN A 510 17.58 0.15 8.16
CA GLN A 510 18.83 0.11 7.41
C GLN A 510 20.06 -0.20 8.29
N THR A 511 20.12 0.29 9.53
CA THR A 511 21.12 -0.11 10.53
C THR A 511 21.04 -1.60 10.83
N VAL A 512 19.84 -2.11 11.14
CA VAL A 512 19.63 -3.53 11.47
C VAL A 512 20.09 -4.40 10.30
N ALA A 513 19.71 -4.05 9.07
CA ALA A 513 20.16 -4.75 7.87
C ALA A 513 21.69 -4.68 7.69
N SER A 514 22.27 -3.48 7.76
CA SER A 514 23.72 -3.25 7.57
C SER A 514 24.56 -3.99 8.61
N PHE A 515 24.10 -4.11 9.86
CA PHE A 515 24.77 -4.90 10.88
C PHE A 515 24.90 -6.38 10.50
N TYR A 516 23.88 -6.95 9.84
CA TYR A 516 23.89 -8.34 9.40
C TYR A 516 24.30 -8.53 7.93
N GLY A 517 24.84 -7.50 7.26
CA GLY A 517 25.24 -7.58 5.84
C GLY A 517 24.07 -7.70 4.85
N LEU A 518 22.85 -7.41 5.29
CA LEU A 518 21.62 -7.60 4.52
C LEU A 518 21.20 -6.35 3.74
N LYS A 519 20.46 -6.55 2.66
CA LYS A 519 19.75 -5.47 1.95
C LYS A 519 18.43 -5.11 2.63
N VAL A 520 17.99 -3.85 2.48
CA VAL A 520 16.61 -3.43 2.75
C VAL A 520 15.87 -3.33 1.42
N ALA A 521 14.75 -4.03 1.30
CA ALA A 521 13.88 -4.01 0.13
C ALA A 521 12.46 -3.54 0.48
N GLY A 522 11.78 -2.89 -0.44
CA GLY A 522 10.34 -2.63 -0.36
C GLY A 522 9.61 -3.80 -0.97
N TYR A 523 8.93 -4.66 -0.19
CA TYR A 523 8.09 -5.70 -0.79
C TYR A 523 6.81 -5.12 -1.40
N GLU A 524 6.42 -3.92 -0.95
CA GLU A 524 5.40 -3.07 -1.53
C GLU A 524 5.53 -1.62 -1.02
N GLY A 525 4.75 -0.71 -1.58
CA GLY A 525 4.62 0.66 -1.11
C GLY A 525 3.98 1.56 -2.18
N GLY A 526 3.76 2.82 -1.82
CA GLY A 526 3.05 3.81 -2.64
C GLY A 526 2.13 4.72 -1.80
N PRO A 527 1.21 5.45 -2.44
CA PRO A 527 0.26 6.35 -1.78
C PRO A 527 -0.88 5.53 -1.17
N ASP A 528 -1.00 5.54 0.15
CA ASP A 528 -2.18 4.98 0.82
C ASP A 528 -3.31 6.01 0.95
N THR A 529 -4.46 5.67 0.34
CA THR A 529 -5.69 6.46 0.38
C THR A 529 -6.89 5.62 0.82
N PHE A 530 -6.67 4.55 1.58
CA PHE A 530 -7.73 3.68 2.09
C PHE A 530 -8.86 4.45 2.82
N GLY A 531 -10.05 3.86 2.84
CA GLY A 531 -11.25 4.35 3.52
C GLY A 531 -12.27 5.05 2.61
N GLY A 532 -13.52 5.11 3.07
CA GLY A 532 -14.70 5.47 2.26
C GLY A 532 -14.97 6.97 2.11
N ASN A 533 -14.32 7.84 2.88
CA ASN A 533 -14.55 9.28 2.82
C ASN A 533 -13.68 9.96 1.75
N ASN A 534 -14.23 11.00 1.11
CA ASN A 534 -13.54 11.84 0.11
C ASN A 534 -12.99 11.10 -1.13
N ILE A 535 -13.57 9.97 -1.56
CA ILE A 535 -13.12 9.18 -2.72
C ILE A 535 -12.82 10.07 -3.94
N ALA A 536 -13.71 11.00 -4.29
CA ALA A 536 -13.52 11.93 -5.40
C ALA A 536 -12.26 12.83 -5.25
N ALA A 537 -11.94 13.29 -4.04
CA ALA A 537 -10.75 14.09 -3.78
C ALA A 537 -9.47 13.24 -3.81
N LYS A 538 -9.50 12.04 -3.22
CA LYS A 538 -8.41 11.04 -3.25
C LYS A 538 -8.05 10.64 -4.69
N LYS A 539 -9.07 10.38 -5.53
CA LYS A 539 -8.93 10.11 -6.97
C LYS A 539 -8.37 11.31 -7.73
N THR A 540 -8.94 12.49 -7.53
CA THR A 540 -8.49 13.71 -8.22
C THR A 540 -7.04 14.04 -7.88
N ALA A 541 -6.63 13.90 -6.61
CA ALA A 541 -5.23 14.05 -6.19
C ALA A 541 -4.30 13.03 -6.87
N SER A 542 -4.74 11.77 -6.99
CA SER A 542 -3.98 10.71 -7.66
C SER A 542 -3.78 10.91 -9.17
N LEU A 543 -4.66 11.67 -9.80
CA LEU A 543 -4.61 12.03 -11.23
C LEU A 543 -4.09 13.47 -11.47
N ASP A 544 -3.79 14.22 -10.42
CA ASP A 544 -3.22 15.56 -10.50
C ASP A 544 -1.77 15.51 -11.00
N PRO A 545 -1.35 16.36 -11.95
CA PRO A 545 0.04 16.39 -12.44
C PRO A 545 1.10 16.53 -11.34
N ARG A 546 0.78 17.16 -10.20
CA ARG A 546 1.68 17.29 -9.04
C ARG A 546 2.07 15.93 -8.44
N MET A 547 1.22 14.91 -8.54
CA MET A 547 1.48 13.55 -8.06
C MET A 547 2.76 12.95 -8.66
N LYS A 548 3.16 13.35 -9.87
CA LYS A 548 4.46 12.96 -10.45
C LYS A 548 5.63 13.32 -9.53
N LYS A 549 5.61 14.54 -8.96
CA LYS A 549 6.67 15.03 -8.06
C LYS A 549 6.65 14.29 -6.72
N VAL A 550 5.46 14.05 -6.17
CA VAL A 550 5.26 13.28 -4.93
C VAL A 550 5.92 11.89 -5.06
N VAL A 551 5.69 11.19 -6.17
CA VAL A 551 6.31 9.86 -6.43
C VAL A 551 7.83 9.95 -6.58
N ILE A 552 8.36 11.01 -7.20
CA ILE A 552 9.81 11.23 -7.30
C ILE A 552 10.41 11.44 -5.91
N ASN A 553 9.90 12.39 -5.13
CA ASN A 553 10.40 12.69 -3.78
C ASN A 553 10.37 11.46 -2.86
N TYR A 554 9.33 10.62 -2.96
CA TYR A 554 9.19 9.39 -2.20
C TYR A 554 10.26 8.34 -2.54
N LEU A 555 10.45 8.04 -3.83
CA LEU A 555 11.42 7.03 -4.25
C LEU A 555 12.86 7.53 -4.12
N ASP A 556 13.13 8.82 -4.35
CA ASP A 556 14.43 9.43 -4.05
C ASP A 556 14.75 9.38 -2.56
N THR A 557 13.75 9.53 -1.68
CA THR A 557 13.90 9.33 -0.23
C THR A 557 14.23 7.88 0.12
N TRP A 558 13.62 6.91 -0.57
CA TRP A 558 13.92 5.49 -0.40
C TRP A 558 15.37 5.16 -0.80
N TYR A 559 15.77 5.48 -2.03
CA TYR A 559 17.11 5.15 -2.53
C TYR A 559 18.20 6.01 -1.88
N GLY A 560 17.89 7.26 -1.51
CA GLY A 560 18.81 8.15 -0.78
C GLY A 560 19.14 7.67 0.63
N LYS A 561 18.35 6.76 1.21
CA LYS A 561 18.71 6.05 2.46
C LYS A 561 19.62 4.83 2.25
N GLY A 562 20.06 4.56 1.02
CA GLY A 562 20.88 3.39 0.68
C GLY A 562 20.10 2.07 0.62
N ASN A 563 18.76 2.13 0.60
CA ASN A 563 17.91 0.97 0.41
C ASN A 563 18.05 0.43 -1.03
N ASP A 564 17.73 -0.85 -1.20
CA ASP A 564 17.89 -1.60 -2.46
C ASP A 564 16.53 -1.71 -3.18
N LEU A 565 16.24 -2.87 -3.79
CA LEU A 565 15.01 -3.20 -4.53
C LEU A 565 13.70 -2.65 -3.91
N PHE A 566 12.89 -1.94 -4.70
CA PHE A 566 11.57 -1.46 -4.29
C PHE A 566 10.47 -1.97 -5.23
N ASN A 567 9.41 -2.55 -4.69
CA ASN A 567 8.20 -2.88 -5.44
C ASN A 567 7.13 -1.81 -5.22
N TRP A 568 6.62 -1.19 -6.28
CA TRP A 568 5.34 -0.48 -6.22
C TRP A 568 4.20 -1.49 -5.97
N PHE A 569 3.20 -1.19 -5.12
CA PHE A 569 2.17 -2.17 -4.74
C PHE A 569 1.49 -2.85 -5.94
N VAL A 570 0.86 -2.08 -6.85
CA VAL A 570 0.29 -2.61 -8.11
C VAL A 570 0.82 -1.83 -9.32
N LEU A 571 1.70 -2.48 -10.08
CA LEU A 571 2.24 -2.02 -11.36
C LEU A 571 1.29 -2.34 -12.52
N GLY A 572 0.04 -1.89 -12.42
CA GLY A 572 -1.01 -2.15 -13.40
C GLY A 572 -2.15 -1.12 -13.32
N ALA A 573 -3.28 -1.46 -13.93
CA ALA A 573 -4.51 -0.68 -13.85
C ALA A 573 -5.42 -1.18 -12.72
N GLY A 574 -5.98 -0.24 -11.95
CA GLY A 574 -6.91 -0.50 -10.86
C GLY A 574 -8.02 0.56 -10.82
N ASP A 575 -8.98 0.40 -9.91
CA ASP A 575 -10.01 1.43 -9.73
C ASP A 575 -9.59 2.49 -8.71
N TYR A 576 -9.94 3.76 -8.99
CA TYR A 576 -9.75 4.88 -8.07
C TYR A 576 -11.08 5.42 -7.51
N ASP A 577 -12.23 4.99 -8.04
CA ASP A 577 -13.55 5.31 -7.46
C ASP A 577 -13.91 4.34 -6.32
N THR A 578 -12.94 4.05 -5.45
CA THR A 578 -13.02 2.98 -4.43
C THR A 578 -12.56 3.45 -3.05
N GLN A 579 -13.08 2.78 -2.02
CA GLN A 579 -12.59 2.90 -0.64
C GLN A 579 -11.28 2.12 -0.41
N PHE A 580 -10.92 1.20 -1.30
CA PHE A 580 -9.76 0.30 -1.15
C PHE A 580 -8.44 0.93 -1.66
N GLY A 581 -8.29 2.25 -1.52
CA GLY A 581 -7.07 2.96 -1.89
C GLY A 581 -6.88 3.19 -3.39
N THR A 582 -5.81 3.92 -3.73
CA THR A 582 -5.42 4.24 -5.12
C THR A 582 -4.03 3.68 -5.42
N TRP A 583 -3.74 2.49 -4.89
CA TRP A 583 -2.39 1.89 -4.88
C TRP A 583 -1.88 1.47 -6.28
N SER A 584 -2.77 1.25 -7.26
CA SER A 584 -2.36 0.98 -8.64
C SER A 584 -1.69 2.20 -9.28
N ILE A 585 -0.70 1.96 -10.13
CA ILE A 585 0.06 3.03 -10.79
C ILE A 585 -0.72 3.75 -11.91
N SER A 586 -1.78 3.11 -12.44
CA SER A 586 -2.70 3.69 -13.42
C SER A 586 -4.15 3.28 -13.13
N THR A 587 -5.09 3.92 -13.82
CA THR A 587 -6.50 3.53 -13.94
C THR A 587 -6.83 2.85 -15.26
N ASP A 588 -5.96 2.96 -16.27
CA ASP A 588 -6.09 2.37 -17.61
C ASP A 588 -4.71 1.90 -18.11
N LEU A 589 -4.65 0.76 -18.81
CA LEU A 589 -3.43 0.27 -19.44
C LEU A 589 -3.12 0.95 -20.78
N ALA A 590 -4.12 1.53 -21.44
CA ALA A 590 -3.92 2.31 -22.66
C ALA A 590 -3.27 3.68 -22.35
N ASP A 591 -3.55 4.25 -21.18
CA ASP A 591 -2.92 5.49 -20.72
C ASP A 591 -1.57 5.22 -20.04
N LEU A 592 -0.50 5.33 -20.85
CA LEU A 592 0.87 5.17 -20.39
C LEU A 592 1.43 6.39 -19.65
N ASN A 593 0.68 7.48 -19.51
CA ASN A 593 1.16 8.80 -19.09
C ASN A 593 0.54 9.35 -17.80
N GLN A 594 -0.17 8.52 -17.02
CA GLN A 594 -0.73 8.97 -15.72
C GLN A 594 0.38 9.40 -14.74
N PRO A 595 0.12 10.38 -13.83
CA PRO A 595 1.18 11.02 -13.05
C PRO A 595 2.06 10.07 -12.23
N LYS A 596 1.48 9.03 -11.62
CA LYS A 596 2.25 8.03 -10.86
C LYS A 596 3.17 7.20 -11.77
N ALA A 597 2.69 6.82 -12.95
CA ALA A 597 3.49 6.13 -13.96
C ALA A 597 4.65 7.00 -14.48
N GLN A 598 4.41 8.31 -14.67
CA GLN A 598 5.47 9.26 -15.04
C GLN A 598 6.50 9.49 -13.93
N GLY A 599 6.10 9.42 -12.65
CA GLY A 599 7.02 9.55 -11.52
C GLY A 599 7.91 8.32 -11.36
N TYR A 600 7.29 7.12 -11.44
CA TYR A 600 7.99 5.83 -11.47
C TYR A 600 9.02 5.76 -12.60
N ASP A 601 8.58 6.10 -13.83
CA ASP A 601 9.45 6.12 -15.00
C ASP A 601 10.63 7.08 -14.82
N ALA A 602 10.39 8.28 -14.26
CA ALA A 602 11.43 9.29 -14.07
C ALA A 602 12.52 8.84 -13.09
N VAL A 603 12.17 8.21 -11.97
CA VAL A 603 13.15 7.71 -11.00
C VAL A 603 13.90 6.51 -11.55
N ARG A 604 13.19 5.55 -12.15
CA ARG A 604 13.77 4.39 -12.84
C ARG A 604 14.79 4.81 -13.92
N ASP A 605 14.54 5.93 -14.61
CA ASP A 605 15.40 6.47 -15.67
C ASP A 605 16.56 7.34 -15.15
N ALA A 606 16.53 7.76 -13.90
CA ALA A 606 17.59 8.53 -13.25
C ALA A 606 18.70 7.62 -12.67
N PRO A 607 19.94 8.13 -12.49
CA PRO A 607 20.93 7.48 -11.63
C PRO A 607 20.45 7.40 -10.18
N LEU A 608 20.97 6.43 -9.41
CA LEU A 608 20.75 6.37 -7.96
C LEU A 608 21.18 7.69 -7.28
N PRO A 609 20.36 8.27 -6.39
CA PRO A 609 20.77 9.42 -5.58
C PRO A 609 21.91 9.04 -4.63
N PRO A 610 22.78 10.00 -4.24
CA PRO A 610 23.80 9.76 -3.21
C PRO A 610 23.18 9.31 -1.89
N ILE A 611 23.89 8.44 -1.15
CA ILE A 611 23.48 8.01 0.18
C ILE A 611 23.55 9.22 1.13
N ALA A 612 22.41 9.61 1.67
CA ALA A 612 22.19 10.79 2.51
C ALA A 612 22.16 10.48 4.02
N ILE A 613 22.43 9.23 4.42
CA ILE A 613 22.44 8.78 5.82
C ILE A 613 23.76 8.08 6.17
N GLY A 614 23.98 7.90 7.47
CA GLY A 614 25.22 7.32 8.00
C GLY A 614 26.35 8.35 8.05
N ALA A 615 27.13 8.31 9.13
CA ALA A 615 28.20 9.26 9.33
C ALA A 615 29.45 8.93 8.49
N VAL A 616 30.06 9.93 7.87
CA VAL A 616 31.21 9.76 6.96
C VAL A 616 32.52 9.97 7.72
N PRO A 617 33.41 8.97 7.86
CA PRO A 617 34.72 9.13 8.49
C PRO A 617 35.64 10.11 7.74
N PRO A 618 36.56 10.83 8.42
CA PRO A 618 36.75 10.86 9.87
C PRO A 618 35.63 11.65 10.58
N VAL A 619 35.07 11.08 11.65
CA VAL A 619 33.93 11.66 12.37
C VAL A 619 34.00 11.38 13.86
N VAL A 620 33.52 12.32 14.67
CA VAL A 620 33.23 12.16 16.09
C VAL A 620 31.71 12.20 16.27
N LEU A 621 31.12 11.13 16.80
CA LEU A 621 29.67 10.98 16.98
C LEU A 621 29.29 11.24 18.43
N ASP A 622 28.16 11.90 18.66
CA ASP A 622 27.48 11.94 19.96
C ASP A 622 27.00 10.52 20.30
N ALA A 623 27.43 9.95 21.42
CA ALA A 623 27.05 8.58 21.77
C ALA A 623 25.54 8.41 22.03
N ARG A 624 24.79 9.48 22.31
CA ARG A 624 23.33 9.43 22.41
C ARG A 624 22.68 9.15 21.05
N ARG A 625 23.35 9.51 19.96
CA ARG A 625 22.87 9.46 18.58
C ARG A 625 23.07 8.10 17.92
N GLU A 626 22.44 7.08 18.51
CA GLU A 626 22.25 5.81 17.82
C GLU A 626 21.48 6.04 16.52
N ASN A 627 21.99 5.52 15.40
CA ASN A 627 21.34 5.54 14.08
C ASN A 627 20.96 6.92 13.50
N ASP A 628 21.45 8.02 14.08
CA ASP A 628 20.77 9.30 13.98
C ASP A 628 20.87 10.02 12.61
N ASN A 629 19.73 10.58 12.18
CA ASN A 629 19.57 11.56 11.09
C ASN A 629 19.92 13.02 11.51
N GLY A 630 20.21 13.24 12.79
CA GLY A 630 20.35 14.54 13.44
C GLY A 630 19.15 14.96 14.30
N PHE A 631 18.21 14.05 14.61
CA PHE A 631 16.95 14.26 15.33
C PHE A 631 16.77 13.21 16.44
N LEU A 632 16.46 13.65 17.68
CA LEU A 632 16.17 12.71 18.78
C LEU A 632 14.71 12.24 18.74
N ASP A 633 14.39 11.42 17.74
CA ASP A 633 13.11 10.70 17.70
C ASP A 633 13.09 9.65 18.84
N ASP A 634 12.16 9.82 19.78
CA ASP A 634 11.89 8.93 20.93
C ASP A 634 13.05 8.73 21.94
N PHE A 635 13.16 9.61 22.94
CA PHE A 635 13.28 9.21 24.36
C PHE A 635 13.00 10.37 25.33
N GLY A 636 11.89 10.29 26.07
CA GLY A 636 11.57 11.21 27.18
C GLY A 636 12.46 11.05 28.43
N ARG A 637 13.76 10.79 28.28
CA ARG A 637 14.71 10.47 29.36
C ARG A 637 16.14 11.00 29.18
N ALA A 638 16.44 11.79 28.15
CA ALA A 638 17.76 12.41 27.99
C ALA A 638 17.90 13.70 28.84
N SER A 639 17.91 13.57 30.18
CA SER A 639 18.32 14.65 31.09
C SER A 639 19.86 14.76 31.25
N SER A 640 20.62 14.00 30.45
CA SER A 640 22.09 13.95 30.47
C SER A 640 22.71 14.32 29.11
N PHE A 641 23.90 14.90 29.19
CA PHE A 641 24.70 15.35 28.04
C PHE A 641 25.30 14.20 27.21
N TYR A 642 25.26 12.99 27.76
CA TYR A 642 25.90 11.75 27.29
C TYR A 642 25.04 10.55 27.70
N ARG A 643 25.31 9.33 27.20
CA ARG A 643 24.59 8.13 27.65
C ARG A 643 25.04 7.74 29.05
N ARG A 644 24.11 7.47 29.96
CA ARG A 644 24.37 7.26 31.39
C ARG A 644 23.77 5.95 31.91
N PHE A 645 24.38 5.35 32.92
CA PHE A 645 23.84 4.20 33.68
C PHE A 645 23.48 2.98 32.82
N ILE A 646 24.33 2.65 31.85
CA ILE A 646 24.08 1.55 30.91
C ILE A 646 24.12 0.18 31.63
N GLY A 647 23.08 -0.64 31.45
CA GLY A 647 22.97 -1.98 32.05
C GLY A 647 23.57 -3.12 31.20
N THR A 648 23.69 -4.31 31.79
CA THR A 648 24.21 -5.52 31.14
C THR A 648 23.48 -5.84 29.84
N GLY A 649 24.21 -6.28 28.82
CA GLY A 649 23.64 -6.74 27.56
C GLY A 649 23.12 -5.63 26.66
N SER A 650 23.15 -4.37 27.11
CA SER A 650 22.80 -3.22 26.28
C SER A 650 23.68 -3.17 25.02
N THR A 651 23.04 -2.92 23.88
CA THR A 651 23.70 -2.75 22.58
C THR A 651 23.30 -1.41 21.98
N PHE A 652 24.27 -0.70 21.41
CA PHE A 652 24.05 0.58 20.74
C PHE A 652 24.59 0.56 19.33
N ASP A 653 23.78 0.96 18.36
CA ASP A 653 24.15 0.90 16.94
C ASP A 653 24.46 2.29 16.35
N TYR A 654 25.57 2.38 15.63
CA TYR A 654 26.01 3.58 14.91
C TYR A 654 26.18 3.26 13.42
N LEU A 655 25.44 3.98 12.58
CA LEU A 655 25.46 3.82 11.12
C LEU A 655 26.59 4.67 10.51
N ILE A 656 27.54 4.02 9.85
CA ILE A 656 28.71 4.64 9.23
C ILE A 656 28.63 4.50 7.70
N ASN A 657 28.77 5.60 6.98
CA ASN A 657 28.90 5.63 5.52
C ASN A 657 30.40 5.76 5.15
N ALA A 658 31.08 4.62 5.02
CA ALA A 658 32.51 4.57 4.81
C ALA A 658 32.85 4.81 3.31
N PRO A 659 33.79 5.73 2.98
CA PRO A 659 34.09 6.07 1.59
C PRO A 659 34.75 4.93 0.80
N ALA A 660 35.44 4.02 1.48
CA ALA A 660 36.11 2.86 0.89
C ALA A 660 36.08 1.65 1.83
N THR A 661 36.15 0.45 1.25
CA THR A 661 36.38 -0.78 2.03
C THR A 661 37.79 -0.77 2.62
N GLY A 662 37.91 -0.96 3.93
CA GLY A 662 39.20 -0.87 4.62
C GLY A 662 39.11 -1.09 6.13
N ASN A 663 40.24 -0.88 6.80
CA ASN A 663 40.34 -0.92 8.26
C ASN A 663 40.14 0.49 8.82
N TYR A 664 39.19 0.61 9.75
CA TYR A 664 38.87 1.84 10.44
C TYR A 664 39.15 1.68 11.93
N SER A 665 39.67 2.73 12.51
CA SER A 665 39.92 2.86 13.94
C SER A 665 38.69 3.45 14.62
N VAL A 666 38.27 2.80 15.70
CA VAL A 666 37.15 3.21 16.56
C VAL A 666 37.71 3.55 17.93
N VAL A 667 37.41 4.75 18.41
CA VAL A 667 37.74 5.21 19.76
C VAL A 667 36.44 5.64 20.44
N VAL A 668 36.25 5.23 21.69
CA VAL A 668 35.04 5.55 22.46
C VAL A 668 35.46 6.40 23.65
N ASN A 669 34.87 7.59 23.78
CA ASN A 669 35.13 8.50 24.88
C ASN A 669 34.16 8.19 26.04
N VAL A 670 34.74 7.80 27.17
CA VAL A 670 34.06 7.06 28.25
C VAL A 670 34.40 7.61 29.62
N GLY A 671 33.41 7.65 30.51
CA GLY A 671 33.48 8.16 31.88
C GLY A 671 32.64 7.30 32.83
N ASP A 672 32.78 7.57 34.14
CA ASP A 672 32.24 6.77 35.27
C ASP A 672 32.42 5.25 35.08
N ALA A 673 33.52 4.86 34.43
CA ALA A 673 33.83 3.47 34.18
C ALA A 673 34.48 2.84 35.42
N GLN A 674 34.26 1.54 35.61
CA GLN A 674 34.82 0.77 36.74
C GLN A 674 35.60 -0.46 36.26
N ASP A 675 36.66 -0.20 35.46
CA ASP A 675 37.65 -1.17 34.99
C ASP A 675 37.04 -2.41 34.34
N ALA A 676 36.40 -2.21 33.18
CA ALA A 676 35.61 -3.25 32.53
C ALA A 676 35.75 -3.23 30.98
N PRO A 677 35.52 -4.39 30.32
CA PRO A 677 35.58 -4.50 28.88
C PRO A 677 34.34 -3.92 28.20
N LEU A 678 34.54 -3.07 27.20
CA LEU A 678 33.53 -2.66 26.22
C LEU A 678 33.75 -3.46 24.91
N GLN A 679 32.68 -4.00 24.33
CA GLN A 679 32.74 -4.73 23.07
C GLN A 679 32.35 -3.84 21.89
N ILE A 680 33.13 -3.91 20.81
CA ILE A 680 32.93 -3.16 19.56
C ILE A 680 32.84 -4.17 18.42
N ILE A 681 31.74 -4.14 17.67
CA ILE A 681 31.41 -5.13 16.65
C ILE A 681 30.94 -4.40 15.39
N ALA A 682 31.75 -4.40 14.33
CA ALA A 682 31.30 -3.93 13.02
C ALA A 682 30.66 -5.07 12.22
N ASN A 683 29.50 -4.83 11.59
CA ASN A 683 28.85 -5.72 10.61
C ASN A 683 28.79 -7.21 11.02
N ASN A 684 28.40 -7.49 12.28
CA ASN A 684 28.36 -8.85 12.84
C ASN A 684 29.68 -9.64 12.63
N GLY A 685 30.80 -8.91 12.65
CA GLY A 685 32.16 -9.39 12.46
C GLY A 685 32.83 -9.86 13.75
N ALA A 686 34.16 -9.80 13.77
CA ALA A 686 34.94 -10.13 14.97
C ALA A 686 34.66 -9.12 16.09
N VAL A 687 34.48 -9.62 17.31
CA VAL A 687 34.29 -8.78 18.51
C VAL A 687 35.65 -8.22 18.94
N GLN A 688 35.82 -6.91 18.79
CA GLN A 688 36.92 -6.19 19.45
C GLN A 688 36.54 -5.94 20.90
N THR A 689 37.49 -6.08 21.82
CA THR A 689 37.27 -5.80 23.25
C THR A 689 38.28 -4.76 23.69
N VAL A 690 37.80 -3.62 24.20
CA VAL A 690 38.64 -2.53 24.72
C VAL A 690 38.44 -2.44 26.24
N ASN A 691 39.54 -2.41 26.98
CA ASN A 691 39.49 -2.24 28.43
C ASN A 691 39.37 -0.75 28.74
N VAL A 692 38.30 -0.36 29.42
CA VAL A 692 38.08 1.02 29.83
C VAL A 692 38.62 1.24 31.24
N ALA A 693 39.54 2.18 31.39
CA ALA A 693 40.15 2.53 32.67
C ALA A 693 39.12 3.09 33.67
N ALA A 694 39.29 2.78 34.95
CA ALA A 694 38.41 3.29 36.00
C ALA A 694 38.57 4.80 36.25
N GLY A 695 37.45 5.55 36.29
CA GLY A 695 37.47 6.98 36.61
C GLY A 695 36.18 7.74 36.25
N SER A 696 35.95 8.87 36.92
CA SER A 696 34.78 9.74 36.73
C SER A 696 34.97 10.85 35.68
N THR A 697 36.16 10.96 35.08
CA THR A 697 36.48 11.92 34.01
C THR A 697 36.41 11.21 32.66
N PHE A 698 35.89 11.88 31.62
CA PHE A 698 35.86 11.33 30.28
C PHE A 698 37.27 11.16 29.72
N THR A 699 37.58 9.95 29.26
CA THR A 699 38.85 9.60 28.62
C THR A 699 38.61 8.70 27.41
N ASP A 700 39.53 8.71 26.46
CA ASP A 700 39.46 7.85 25.29
C ASP A 700 39.88 6.41 25.62
N ALA A 701 38.99 5.45 25.35
CA ALA A 701 39.30 4.03 25.44
C ALA A 701 40.38 3.64 24.40
N PRO A 702 41.14 2.55 24.64
CA PRO A 702 42.08 2.01 23.65
C PRO A 702 41.44 1.81 22.28
N THR A 703 42.14 2.17 21.22
CA THR A 703 41.62 2.09 19.84
C THR A 703 41.31 0.65 19.43
N ALA A 704 40.08 0.39 19.00
CA ALA A 704 39.72 -0.85 18.30
C ALA A 704 39.91 -0.67 16.79
N THR A 705 40.38 -1.71 16.09
CA THR A 705 40.39 -1.75 14.62
C THR A 705 39.25 -2.62 14.11
N VAL A 706 38.43 -2.10 13.21
CA VAL A 706 37.30 -2.80 12.59
C VAL A 706 37.37 -2.74 11.08
N ALA A 707 36.89 -3.78 10.39
CA ALA A 707 36.78 -3.77 8.93
C ALA A 707 35.41 -3.22 8.51
N LEU A 708 35.39 -2.19 7.67
CA LEU A 708 34.19 -1.62 7.06
C LEU A 708 34.22 -1.83 5.55
N ASN A 709 33.04 -1.98 4.94
CA ASN A 709 32.83 -2.00 3.50
C ASN A 709 32.57 -0.58 2.99
N ALA A 710 32.84 -0.29 1.70
CA ALA A 710 32.38 0.96 1.09
C ALA A 710 30.84 1.08 1.18
N GLY A 711 30.34 2.26 1.56
CA GLY A 711 28.92 2.52 1.82
C GLY A 711 28.52 2.30 3.27
N LEU A 712 27.27 1.83 3.50
CA LEU A 712 26.69 1.73 4.83
C LEU A 712 27.18 0.51 5.62
N ASN A 713 27.51 0.75 6.89
CA ASN A 713 27.99 -0.22 7.87
C ASN A 713 27.37 0.08 9.23
N THR A 714 27.23 -0.92 10.09
CA THR A 714 26.83 -0.70 11.49
C THR A 714 27.96 -1.09 12.44
N ILE A 715 28.39 -0.15 13.26
CA ILE A 715 29.22 -0.40 14.44
C ILE A 715 28.30 -0.54 15.64
N ARG A 716 28.28 -1.73 16.25
CA ARG A 716 27.58 -2.01 17.51
C ARG A 716 28.55 -1.93 18.67
N LEU A 717 28.25 -1.07 19.64
CA LEU A 717 28.79 -1.19 20.99
C LEU A 717 27.95 -2.19 21.77
N ARG A 718 28.57 -3.03 22.60
CA ARG A 718 27.89 -3.95 23.52
C ARG A 718 28.53 -3.87 24.90
N VAL A 719 27.70 -3.79 25.93
CA VAL A 719 28.12 -3.82 27.34
C VAL A 719 27.98 -5.25 27.90
N PRO A 720 29.09 -5.98 28.13
CA PRO A 720 29.04 -7.38 28.55
C PRO A 720 28.86 -7.59 30.07
N THR A 721 28.94 -6.54 30.91
CA THR A 721 28.96 -6.64 32.38
C THR A 721 27.89 -5.77 33.05
N ASN A 722 27.64 -6.00 34.34
CA ASN A 722 26.56 -5.39 35.12
C ASN A 722 26.89 -4.01 35.71
N ARG A 723 27.87 -3.28 35.16
CA ARG A 723 28.33 -2.00 35.72
C ARG A 723 27.98 -0.84 34.78
N PRO A 724 27.57 0.31 35.33
CA PRO A 724 27.27 1.49 34.52
C PRO A 724 28.52 1.92 33.75
N TYR A 725 28.28 2.38 32.52
CA TYR A 725 29.20 3.21 31.76
C TYR A 725 28.51 4.52 31.47
N ASP A 726 29.28 5.59 31.45
CA ASP A 726 28.89 6.85 30.83
C ASP A 726 29.67 6.98 29.51
N ILE A 727 28.99 7.25 28.38
CA ILE A 727 29.61 7.33 27.04
C ILE A 727 29.24 8.67 26.40
N ASN A 728 30.25 9.47 26.06
CA ASN A 728 30.11 10.80 25.48
C ASN A 728 30.17 10.76 23.95
N THR A 729 31.22 10.18 23.37
CA THR A 729 31.41 10.11 21.92
C THR A 729 31.91 8.77 21.39
N VAL A 730 31.68 8.54 20.09
CA VAL A 730 32.26 7.44 19.30
C VAL A 730 32.95 8.04 18.08
N SER A 731 34.27 7.96 18.04
CA SER A 731 35.10 8.47 16.95
C SER A 731 35.44 7.35 15.97
N VAL A 732 35.31 7.60 14.67
CA VAL A 732 35.60 6.65 13.59
C VAL A 732 36.43 7.33 12.51
N PHE A 733 37.59 6.75 12.17
CA PHE A 733 38.55 7.29 11.19
C PHE A 733 39.35 6.17 10.52
N GLU A 734 40.02 6.44 9.40
CA GLU A 734 40.82 5.44 8.68
C GLU A 734 42.06 5.04 9.49
N SER A 735 42.32 3.74 9.63
CA SER A 735 43.42 3.25 10.48
C SER A 735 44.79 3.70 9.98
N GLY A 736 45.60 4.27 10.89
CA GLY A 736 46.90 4.87 10.56
C GLY A 736 46.82 6.38 10.29
N THR A 737 45.62 6.94 10.10
CA THR A 737 45.40 8.37 10.31
C THR A 737 45.11 8.59 11.80
N ALA A 738 45.85 9.49 12.45
CA ALA A 738 45.61 9.85 13.85
C ALA A 738 45.14 11.31 13.89
N PRO A 739 43.83 11.58 13.71
CA PRO A 739 43.31 12.93 13.93
C PRO A 739 43.52 13.32 15.40
N ALA A 740 43.65 14.62 15.66
CA ALA A 740 43.52 15.11 17.03
C ALA A 740 42.10 14.83 17.51
N LEU A 741 41.95 13.84 18.39
CA LEU A 741 40.67 13.51 18.99
C LEU A 741 40.32 14.58 20.01
N ASN A 742 39.12 15.11 19.87
CA ASN A 742 38.55 16.10 20.78
C ASN A 742 37.12 15.68 21.12
N GLY A 743 36.67 16.04 22.32
CA GLY A 743 35.28 15.89 22.73
C GLY A 743 34.35 16.69 21.83
N LEU A 744 33.05 16.41 21.93
CA LEU A 744 32.03 17.29 21.37
C LEU A 744 31.48 18.17 22.49
N PRO A 745 31.35 19.49 22.32
CA PRO A 745 30.81 20.37 23.36
C PRO A 745 29.41 19.94 23.79
N LEU A 746 29.22 19.84 25.11
CA LEU A 746 28.02 19.39 25.79
C LEU A 746 26.93 20.50 25.79
N SER A 747 25.65 20.13 25.65
CA SER A 747 24.53 21.03 25.93
C SER A 747 23.36 20.36 26.67
N SER A 748 22.67 21.11 27.55
CA SER A 748 21.46 20.64 28.24
C SER A 748 20.18 20.93 27.45
N PHE A 749 20.33 21.23 26.17
CA PHE A 749 19.22 21.44 25.25
C PHE A 749 18.40 20.15 25.13
N TYR A 750 17.13 20.22 25.51
CA TYR A 750 16.21 19.08 25.51
C TYR A 750 15.06 19.31 24.55
N GLU A 751 14.81 18.36 23.66
CA GLU A 751 13.81 18.49 22.59
C GLU A 751 12.38 18.37 23.15
N PHE A 752 11.59 19.45 23.04
CA PHE A 752 10.19 19.47 23.43
C PHE A 752 9.31 19.94 22.26
N PHE A 753 8.44 19.04 21.78
CA PHE A 753 7.69 19.17 20.53
C PHE A 753 6.17 19.45 20.68
N PRO A 754 5.72 20.55 21.29
CA PRO A 754 4.34 20.98 21.14
C PRO A 754 4.19 21.76 19.83
N ASP A 755 3.24 21.36 18.98
CA ASP A 755 2.81 22.22 17.88
C ASP A 755 2.35 23.58 18.45
N ARG A 756 2.81 24.68 17.86
CA ARG A 756 2.56 26.05 18.35
C ARG A 756 1.33 26.65 17.68
N ALA A 757 0.64 27.54 18.40
CA ALA A 757 -0.35 28.41 17.78
C ALA A 757 0.34 29.41 16.83
N PRO A 758 -0.31 29.86 15.75
CA PRO A 758 0.22 30.91 14.87
C PRO A 758 0.74 32.13 15.63
N GLY A 759 1.81 32.76 15.15
CA GLY A 759 2.41 33.95 15.79
C GLY A 759 3.13 33.71 17.13
N THR A 760 3.11 32.51 17.69
CA THR A 760 3.72 32.23 19.01
C THR A 760 5.25 32.21 18.92
N VAL A 761 5.91 33.14 19.61
CA VAL A 761 7.36 33.08 19.85
C VAL A 761 7.68 31.89 20.74
N TYR A 762 8.72 31.13 20.38
CA TYR A 762 9.24 30.05 21.22
C TYR A 762 10.58 30.46 21.82
N THR A 763 10.74 30.20 23.12
CA THR A 763 11.99 30.38 23.86
C THR A 763 12.34 29.13 24.63
N GLN A 764 13.62 28.75 24.62
CA GLN A 764 14.15 27.70 25.50
C GLN A 764 15.51 28.09 26.08
N ASP A 765 15.63 27.95 27.39
CA ASP A 765 16.89 28.10 28.11
C ASP A 765 17.61 26.75 28.19
N PHE A 766 18.94 26.80 28.07
CA PHE A 766 19.83 25.65 28.15
C PHE A 766 21.22 26.10 28.63
N THR A 767 22.06 25.13 28.97
CA THR A 767 23.47 25.34 29.32
C THR A 767 24.38 24.68 28.29
N VAL A 768 25.61 25.18 28.19
CA VAL A 768 26.71 24.58 27.42
C VAL A 768 27.90 24.32 28.34
N GLY A 769 28.71 23.34 28.00
CA GLY A 769 29.97 23.03 28.67
C GLY A 769 30.83 22.13 27.78
N ASP A 770 32.08 21.95 28.14
CA ASP A 770 33.01 21.05 27.46
C ASP A 770 34.14 20.70 28.43
N ASP A 771 34.79 19.56 28.25
CA ASP A 771 35.83 19.10 29.17
C ASP A 771 37.14 19.91 29.00
N ASN A 772 37.38 20.48 27.82
CA ASN A 772 38.60 21.22 27.47
C ASN A 772 38.36 22.70 27.16
N THR A 773 37.12 23.10 26.85
CA THR A 773 36.73 24.46 26.49
C THR A 773 35.83 25.10 27.55
N ALA A 774 36.26 26.25 28.10
CA ALA A 774 35.44 27.04 29.03
C ALA A 774 34.08 27.41 28.40
N PRO A 775 32.95 27.38 29.14
CA PRO A 775 31.62 27.59 28.57
C PRO A 775 31.42 28.93 27.85
N GLU A 776 32.19 29.96 28.19
CA GLU A 776 32.21 31.27 27.53
C GLU A 776 32.83 31.24 26.13
N ALA A 777 33.77 30.31 25.88
CA ALA A 777 34.43 30.11 24.60
C ALA A 777 33.65 29.19 23.63
N ILE A 778 32.56 28.56 24.09
CA ILE A 778 31.68 27.76 23.23
C ILE A 778 30.76 28.70 22.43
N THR A 779 31.00 28.75 21.12
CA THR A 779 30.20 29.49 20.14
C THR A 779 28.93 28.73 19.84
N VAL A 780 27.76 29.39 19.95
CA VAL A 780 26.46 28.75 19.67
C VAL A 780 25.72 29.52 18.59
N THR A 781 25.36 28.83 17.51
CA THR A 781 24.63 29.38 16.36
C THR A 781 23.33 28.64 16.13
N ALA A 782 22.31 29.28 15.56
CA ALA A 782 21.09 28.59 15.14
C ALA A 782 20.64 29.03 13.73
N SER A 783 19.96 28.15 13.02
CA SER A 783 19.54 28.31 11.61
C SER A 783 18.23 27.58 11.34
N THR A 784 17.59 27.84 10.18
CA THR A 784 16.37 27.16 9.76
C THR A 784 16.31 26.92 8.25
N ASP A 785 15.61 25.85 7.84
CA ASP A 785 15.32 25.53 6.44
C ASP A 785 14.18 26.36 5.83
N ASN A 786 13.34 26.99 6.65
CA ASN A 786 12.15 27.71 6.22
C ASN A 786 12.06 29.12 6.83
N ALA A 787 12.97 30.00 6.38
CA ALA A 787 12.98 31.41 6.76
C ALA A 787 11.69 32.18 6.37
N GLN A 788 10.87 31.64 5.46
CA GLN A 788 9.56 32.23 5.11
C GLN A 788 8.50 32.03 6.20
N LEU A 789 8.60 30.94 6.97
CA LEU A 789 7.78 30.68 8.16
C LEU A 789 8.45 31.24 9.42
N LEU A 790 9.78 31.13 9.52
CA LEU A 790 10.55 31.42 10.73
C LEU A 790 11.75 32.35 10.42
N PRO A 791 11.49 33.65 10.16
CA PRO A 791 12.50 34.60 9.67
C PRO A 791 13.55 35.01 10.71
N SER A 792 13.31 34.73 11.99
CA SER A 792 14.26 35.06 13.07
C SER A 792 14.45 33.87 14.00
N VAL A 793 15.71 33.44 14.08
CA VAL A 793 16.21 32.29 14.84
C VAL A 793 17.50 32.75 15.51
N VAL A 794 17.45 33.00 16.82
CA VAL A 794 18.51 33.69 17.56
C VAL A 794 18.91 32.91 18.80
N VAL A 795 20.22 32.78 19.05
CA VAL A 795 20.75 32.33 20.35
C VAL A 795 21.43 33.50 21.03
N SER A 796 21.10 33.73 22.30
CA SER A 796 21.71 34.74 23.15
C SER A 796 22.37 34.11 24.39
N SER A 797 23.51 34.64 24.83
CA SER A 797 24.07 34.28 26.14
C SER A 797 23.26 34.93 27.26
N THR A 798 23.03 34.17 28.34
CA THR A 798 22.39 34.65 29.58
C THR A 798 23.36 34.63 30.78
N GLY A 799 24.65 34.38 30.53
CA GLY A 799 25.73 34.44 31.51
C GLY A 799 26.38 33.07 31.78
N GLY A 800 27.71 33.04 31.73
CA GLY A 800 28.51 31.82 31.90
C GLY A 800 28.14 30.71 30.92
N ALA A 801 27.82 29.53 31.46
CA ALA A 801 27.30 28.39 30.70
C ALA A 801 25.90 28.60 30.09
N ASN A 802 25.12 29.57 30.55
CA ASN A 802 23.70 29.68 30.18
C ASN A 802 23.50 30.33 28.79
N ARG A 803 22.50 29.85 28.07
CA ARG A 803 22.09 30.29 26.73
C ARG A 803 20.56 30.26 26.62
N ARG A 804 20.01 31.07 25.71
CA ARG A 804 18.60 31.11 25.35
C ARG A 804 18.44 31.04 23.83
N LEU A 805 17.69 30.06 23.33
CA LEU A 805 17.20 30.03 21.96
C LEU A 805 15.88 30.79 21.87
N THR A 806 15.72 31.64 20.85
CA THR A 806 14.48 32.37 20.54
C THR A 806 14.13 32.17 19.08
N LEU A 807 12.92 31.68 18.81
CA LEU A 807 12.36 31.48 17.47
C LEU A 807 11.13 32.38 17.28
N THR A 808 11.18 33.25 16.28
CA THR A 808 10.12 34.22 15.97
C THR A 808 9.49 33.91 14.61
N PRO A 809 8.19 33.54 14.55
CA PRO A 809 7.51 33.25 13.29
C PRO A 809 7.17 34.51 12.50
N ALA A 810 7.00 34.36 11.18
CA ALA A 810 6.50 35.39 10.27
C ALA A 810 4.99 35.61 10.48
N GLY A 811 4.62 36.22 11.60
CA GLY A 811 3.22 36.46 11.97
C GLY A 811 2.43 35.16 12.14
N ILE A 812 1.16 35.16 11.72
CA ILE A 812 0.24 34.03 11.88
C ILE A 812 0.36 32.95 10.79
N LYS A 813 1.52 32.82 10.11
CA LYS A 813 1.73 31.74 9.15
C LYS A 813 1.73 30.37 9.85
N SER A 814 1.06 29.39 9.23
CA SER A 814 1.12 27.99 9.58
C SER A 814 2.10 27.23 8.67
N GLY A 815 2.56 26.06 9.11
CA GLY A 815 3.54 25.24 8.39
C GLY A 815 4.56 24.57 9.31
N ARG A 816 5.64 24.05 8.71
CA ARG A 816 6.79 23.46 9.43
C ARG A 816 8.11 24.12 9.07
N ALA A 817 9.05 24.09 10.00
CA ALA A 817 10.45 24.39 9.79
C ALA A 817 11.31 23.40 10.60
N ILE A 818 12.46 23.02 10.07
CA ILE A 818 13.56 22.43 10.83
C ILE A 818 14.42 23.58 11.35
N VAL A 819 14.76 23.54 12.62
CA VAL A 819 15.73 24.44 13.27
C VAL A 819 16.95 23.64 13.65
N ARG A 820 18.15 24.10 13.26
CA ARG A 820 19.43 23.50 13.63
C ARG A 820 20.22 24.46 14.51
N VAL A 821 20.53 24.02 15.74
CA VAL A 821 21.40 24.69 16.72
C VAL A 821 22.75 23.98 16.74
N SER A 822 23.85 24.71 16.67
CA SER A 822 25.22 24.17 16.63
C SER A 822 26.08 24.82 17.72
N TYR A 823 26.94 24.01 18.31
CA TYR A 823 27.81 24.30 19.45
C TYR A 823 29.23 24.01 18.99
N THR A 824 30.06 25.03 18.88
CA THR A 824 31.45 24.92 18.40
C THR A 824 32.38 25.29 19.54
N ASP A 825 33.31 24.41 19.86
CA ASP A 825 34.30 24.65 20.91
C ASP A 825 35.54 25.41 20.40
N SER A 826 36.54 25.59 21.28
CA SER A 826 37.74 26.38 20.96
C SER A 826 38.71 25.69 20.00
N ALA A 827 38.62 24.38 19.83
CA ALA A 827 39.39 23.59 18.88
C ALA A 827 38.63 23.34 17.55
N GLY A 828 37.38 23.81 17.46
CA GLY A 828 36.54 23.72 16.26
C GLY A 828 35.68 22.46 16.17
N ALA A 829 35.57 21.65 17.23
CA ALA A 829 34.65 20.51 17.23
C ALA A 829 33.20 20.99 17.38
N VAL A 830 32.29 20.43 16.56
CA VAL A 830 30.90 20.91 16.44
C VAL A 830 29.90 19.83 16.86
N ARG A 831 29.18 20.04 17.96
CA ARG A 831 27.91 19.32 18.23
C ARG A 831 26.78 20.11 17.57
N ALA A 832 25.74 19.45 17.04
CA ALA A 832 24.61 20.16 16.45
C ALA A 832 23.27 19.41 16.59
N HIS A 833 22.28 20.04 17.23
CA HIS A 833 20.92 19.51 17.40
C HIS A 833 19.99 20.09 16.34
N ALA A 834 19.20 19.24 15.66
CA ALA A 834 18.15 19.69 14.76
C ALA A 834 16.79 19.21 15.26
N PHE A 835 15.78 20.06 15.20
CA PHE A 835 14.44 19.74 15.67
C PHE A 835 13.38 20.41 14.80
N ARG A 836 12.22 19.75 14.64
CA ARG A 836 11.07 20.30 13.91
C ARG A 836 10.25 21.24 14.79
N ILE A 837 9.93 22.43 14.31
CA ILE A 837 8.84 23.27 14.82
C ILE A 837 7.68 23.28 13.82
N LYS A 838 6.45 23.04 14.31
CA LYS A 838 5.21 23.11 13.53
C LYS A 838 4.30 24.18 14.12
N TYR A 839 3.88 25.12 13.29
CA TYR A 839 2.84 26.09 13.60
C TYR A 839 1.52 25.54 13.08
N ARG A 840 0.58 25.23 13.98
CA ARG A 840 -0.75 24.70 13.62
C ARG A 840 -1.45 25.71 12.71
N ALA A 841 -2.20 25.23 11.71
CA ALA A 841 -3.26 26.04 11.13
C ALA A 841 -4.31 26.34 12.21
N GLN A 842 -4.81 27.57 12.26
CA GLN A 842 -5.95 27.91 13.08
C GLN A 842 -7.21 27.30 12.44
N SER A 843 -8.16 26.84 13.25
CA SER A 843 -9.44 26.33 12.78
C SER A 843 -10.26 27.48 12.17
N GLY A 844 -10.11 27.69 10.85
CA GLY A 844 -10.70 28.81 10.12
C GLY A 844 -9.85 29.39 8.98
N ASP A 845 -8.58 28.97 8.82
CA ASP A 845 -7.61 29.64 7.93
C ASP A 845 -7.86 29.49 6.40
N SER A 846 -8.84 28.70 5.97
CA SER A 846 -9.35 28.79 4.60
C SER A 846 -10.54 29.76 4.58
N PRO A 847 -10.46 30.90 3.88
CA PRO A 847 -11.59 31.82 3.79
C PRO A 847 -12.79 31.06 3.19
N ASN A 848 -13.95 31.13 3.86
CA ASN A 848 -15.07 30.25 3.58
C ASN A 848 -16.40 30.85 4.03
N PHE A 849 -17.49 30.40 3.40
CA PHE A 849 -18.87 30.80 3.70
C PHE A 849 -19.82 29.60 3.53
N SER A 850 -21.06 29.75 4.00
CA SER A 850 -22.17 28.83 3.70
C SER A 850 -23.37 29.57 3.11
N LEU A 851 -24.28 28.83 2.50
CA LEU A 851 -25.52 29.36 1.93
C LEU A 851 -26.72 28.81 2.70
N THR A 852 -27.63 29.68 3.11
CA THR A 852 -28.92 29.32 3.71
C THR A 852 -30.05 29.93 2.89
N PRO A 853 -30.71 29.15 2.02
CA PRO A 853 -31.98 29.53 1.44
C PRO A 853 -33.07 29.60 2.52
N GLY A 854 -34.01 30.53 2.37
CA GLY A 854 -35.22 30.59 3.19
C GLY A 854 -36.25 29.51 2.80
N THR A 855 -37.46 29.64 3.34
CA THR A 855 -38.57 28.72 3.06
C THR A 855 -38.92 28.71 1.58
N ALA A 856 -39.09 27.51 1.02
CA ALA A 856 -39.48 27.28 -0.37
C ALA A 856 -40.77 28.04 -0.74
N PRO A 857 -40.75 28.92 -1.76
CA PRO A 857 -41.95 29.65 -2.18
C PRO A 857 -42.86 28.82 -3.09
N SER A 858 -44.12 29.24 -3.14
CA SER A 858 -45.08 28.83 -4.17
C SER A 858 -45.45 30.04 -5.04
N LEU A 859 -45.60 29.85 -6.35
CA LEU A 859 -46.01 30.88 -7.30
C LEU A 859 -47.10 30.37 -8.27
N ALA A 860 -48.03 31.24 -8.63
CA ALA A 860 -48.97 30.96 -9.71
C ALA A 860 -48.29 31.13 -11.09
N PRO A 861 -48.76 30.47 -12.15
CA PRO A 861 -48.41 30.82 -13.53
C PRO A 861 -48.65 32.31 -13.80
N GLY A 862 -47.67 33.00 -14.39
CA GLY A 862 -47.70 34.46 -14.55
C GLY A 862 -47.36 35.28 -13.30
N GLY A 863 -47.13 34.62 -12.15
CA GLY A 863 -46.82 35.24 -10.86
C GLY A 863 -45.33 35.29 -10.52
N THR A 864 -45.00 36.05 -9.47
CA THR A 864 -43.64 36.20 -8.94
C THR A 864 -43.58 35.83 -7.46
N ALA A 865 -42.47 35.24 -7.02
CA ALA A 865 -42.21 34.95 -5.61
C ALA A 865 -40.74 35.21 -5.24
N ASN A 866 -40.47 35.44 -3.95
CA ASN A 866 -39.15 35.79 -3.45
C ASN A 866 -38.64 34.69 -2.51
N LEU A 867 -37.41 34.23 -2.75
CA LEU A 867 -36.66 33.34 -1.85
C LEU A 867 -35.43 34.10 -1.32
N PRO A 868 -35.40 34.52 -0.04
CA PRO A 868 -34.20 35.09 0.55
C PRO A 868 -33.10 34.02 0.66
N VAL A 869 -31.85 34.42 0.41
CA VAL A 869 -30.66 33.57 0.53
C VAL A 869 -29.60 34.35 1.29
N THR A 870 -29.22 33.84 2.46
CA THR A 870 -28.16 34.42 3.29
C THR A 870 -26.84 33.71 3.02
N VAL A 871 -25.78 34.50 2.82
CA VAL A 871 -24.40 34.04 2.69
C VAL A 871 -23.75 34.18 4.07
N ASN A 872 -23.71 33.11 4.86
CA ASN A 872 -23.17 33.19 6.21
C ASN A 872 -21.63 33.17 6.17
N SER A 873 -20.99 34.09 6.90
CA SER A 873 -19.54 34.06 7.08
C SER A 873 -19.12 32.90 7.99
N LEU A 874 -18.08 32.16 7.61
CA LEU A 874 -17.50 31.10 8.45
C LEU A 874 -16.10 31.43 8.97
N ALA A 875 -15.33 32.31 8.30
CA ALA A 875 -14.15 33.01 8.86
C ALA A 875 -13.63 34.10 7.90
N ASN A 876 -13.20 35.25 8.44
CA ASN A 876 -12.29 36.25 7.83
C ASN A 876 -12.43 36.51 6.30
N CYS A 877 -13.66 36.63 5.78
CA CYS A 877 -13.92 36.97 4.38
C CYS A 877 -14.42 38.41 4.25
N ALA A 878 -13.69 39.26 3.53
CA ALA A 878 -14.11 40.62 3.19
C ALA A 878 -14.59 40.77 1.72
N SER A 879 -14.61 39.68 0.96
CA SER A 879 -14.94 39.68 -0.47
C SER A 879 -16.44 39.62 -0.79
N MET A 880 -16.78 40.02 -2.01
CA MET A 880 -18.07 39.74 -2.64
C MET A 880 -18.13 38.30 -3.17
N VAL A 881 -19.34 37.73 -3.17
CA VAL A 881 -19.68 36.50 -3.91
C VAL A 881 -20.79 36.79 -4.91
N GLU A 882 -20.71 36.20 -6.09
CA GLU A 882 -21.74 36.20 -7.13
C GLU A 882 -22.66 35.00 -6.97
N LEU A 883 -23.97 35.22 -7.04
CA LEU A 883 -25.02 34.23 -6.84
C LEU A 883 -25.66 33.81 -8.17
N SER A 884 -25.82 32.50 -8.37
CA SER A 884 -26.50 31.91 -9.52
C SER A 884 -27.46 30.80 -9.08
N VAL A 885 -28.43 30.45 -9.94
CA VAL A 885 -29.38 29.36 -9.70
C VAL A 885 -29.51 28.49 -10.94
N THR A 886 -29.58 27.17 -10.73
CA THR A 886 -29.85 26.17 -11.77
C THR A 886 -30.97 25.22 -11.31
N GLY A 887 -31.52 24.43 -12.25
CA GLY A 887 -32.65 23.54 -11.98
C GLY A 887 -34.05 24.18 -12.04
N LEU A 888 -34.15 25.45 -12.49
CA LEU A 888 -35.44 26.14 -12.63
C LEU A 888 -36.40 25.36 -13.56
N PRO A 889 -37.69 25.21 -13.19
CA PRO A 889 -38.71 24.62 -14.06
C PRO A 889 -38.87 25.36 -15.39
N THR A 890 -39.28 24.64 -16.43
CA THR A 890 -39.59 25.21 -17.75
C THR A 890 -40.58 26.37 -17.64
N GLY A 891 -40.22 27.55 -18.16
CA GLY A 891 -41.02 28.78 -18.06
C GLY A 891 -40.83 29.60 -16.78
N VAL A 892 -40.02 29.13 -15.82
CA VAL A 892 -39.66 29.88 -14.61
C VAL A 892 -38.28 30.52 -14.76
N ARG A 893 -38.18 31.81 -14.50
CA ARG A 893 -36.93 32.58 -14.47
C ARG A 893 -36.56 32.93 -13.04
N GLY A 894 -35.26 32.94 -12.74
CA GLY A 894 -34.72 33.30 -11.42
C GLY A 894 -33.65 34.38 -11.56
N LEU A 895 -33.77 35.46 -10.78
CA LEU A 895 -32.81 36.57 -10.75
C LEU A 895 -32.49 36.95 -9.30
N PHE A 896 -31.20 36.96 -8.94
CA PHE A 896 -30.75 37.47 -7.65
C PHE A 896 -30.73 39.00 -7.62
N VAL A 897 -31.30 39.58 -6.56
CA VAL A 897 -31.34 41.02 -6.32
C VAL A 897 -30.85 41.31 -4.90
N PRO A 898 -29.62 41.85 -4.72
CA PRO A 898 -28.57 42.05 -5.72
C PRO A 898 -27.88 40.73 -6.14
N ALA A 899 -27.36 40.66 -7.37
CA ALA A 899 -26.70 39.45 -7.89
C ALA A 899 -25.37 39.11 -7.19
N THR A 900 -24.71 40.11 -6.63
CA THR A 900 -23.50 39.98 -5.82
C THR A 900 -23.75 40.51 -4.41
N VAL A 901 -23.27 39.81 -3.39
CA VAL A 901 -23.34 40.24 -1.97
C VAL A 901 -22.01 40.02 -1.26
N PRO A 902 -21.69 40.81 -0.23
CA PRO A 902 -20.56 40.51 0.64
C PRO A 902 -20.84 39.22 1.43
N VAL A 903 -19.80 38.49 1.81
CA VAL A 903 -19.93 37.39 2.77
C VAL A 903 -20.45 37.95 4.11
N GLY A 904 -21.52 37.37 4.64
CA GLY A 904 -22.33 37.92 5.74
C GLY A 904 -23.61 38.66 5.29
N GLY A 905 -23.77 38.91 3.98
CA GLY A 905 -24.94 39.55 3.40
C GLY A 905 -26.07 38.59 3.00
N THR A 906 -27.21 39.17 2.63
CA THR A 906 -28.39 38.45 2.12
C THR A 906 -28.77 39.00 0.75
N SER A 907 -29.12 38.11 -0.18
CA SER A 907 -29.74 38.46 -1.47
C SER A 907 -31.13 37.82 -1.57
N THR A 908 -31.98 38.35 -2.44
CA THR A 908 -33.27 37.74 -2.76
C THR A 908 -33.25 37.15 -4.16
N LEU A 909 -33.44 35.85 -4.27
CA LEU A 909 -33.79 35.20 -5.53
C LEU A 909 -35.26 35.51 -5.85
N ARG A 910 -35.46 36.38 -6.84
CA ARG A 910 -36.78 36.65 -7.42
C ARG A 910 -37.08 35.60 -8.48
N LEU A 911 -38.11 34.81 -8.25
CA LEU A 911 -38.64 33.82 -9.17
C LEU A 911 -39.85 34.39 -9.91
N SER A 912 -39.99 34.10 -11.20
CA SER A 912 -41.09 34.57 -12.04
C SER A 912 -41.50 33.47 -13.02
N ALA A 913 -42.77 33.05 -12.98
CA ALA A 913 -43.34 32.11 -13.94
C ALA A 913 -43.95 32.86 -15.12
N GLU A 914 -43.71 32.38 -16.34
CA GLU A 914 -44.48 32.80 -17.51
C GLU A 914 -45.93 32.28 -17.39
N PRO A 915 -46.95 32.95 -17.99
CA PRO A 915 -48.37 32.58 -17.83
C PRO A 915 -48.71 31.13 -18.25
N GLY A 916 -47.90 30.50 -19.11
CA GLY A 916 -48.05 29.12 -19.54
C GLY A 916 -47.17 28.10 -18.80
N SER A 917 -46.54 28.48 -17.68
CA SER A 917 -45.64 27.57 -16.94
C SER A 917 -46.39 26.34 -16.41
N PRO A 918 -45.84 25.12 -16.56
CA PRO A 918 -46.47 23.91 -16.04
C PRO A 918 -46.65 23.94 -14.52
N VAL A 919 -47.72 23.30 -14.03
CA VAL A 919 -47.92 23.06 -12.59
C VAL A 919 -46.93 21.99 -12.12
N VAL A 920 -46.06 22.34 -11.17
CA VAL A 920 -45.03 21.44 -10.62
C VAL A 920 -44.92 21.68 -9.12
N ALA A 921 -45.04 20.62 -8.33
CA ALA A 921 -44.85 20.69 -6.87
C ALA A 921 -43.39 20.36 -6.50
N ASN A 922 -42.80 21.15 -5.59
CA ASN A 922 -41.47 20.95 -5.01
C ASN A 922 -40.36 20.66 -6.03
N ALA A 923 -40.31 21.41 -7.13
CA ALA A 923 -39.21 21.34 -8.09
C ALA A 923 -37.88 21.74 -7.40
N PRO A 924 -36.84 20.90 -7.45
CA PRO A 924 -35.57 21.17 -6.78
C PRO A 924 -34.77 22.24 -7.54
N LEU A 925 -34.20 23.19 -6.79
CA LEU A 925 -33.33 24.24 -7.29
C LEU A 925 -31.95 24.11 -6.63
N VAL A 926 -30.88 24.35 -7.38
CA VAL A 926 -29.52 24.46 -6.84
C VAL A 926 -29.10 25.91 -6.90
N ILE A 927 -28.96 26.53 -5.74
CA ILE A 927 -28.39 27.88 -5.59
C ILE A 927 -26.90 27.73 -5.41
N SER A 928 -26.12 28.43 -6.22
CA SER A 928 -24.66 28.47 -6.13
C SER A 928 -24.19 29.88 -5.80
N ALA A 929 -23.11 30.00 -5.05
CA ALA A 929 -22.37 31.26 -4.95
C ALA A 929 -20.87 30.99 -5.13
N SER A 930 -20.19 31.88 -5.85
CA SER A 930 -18.76 31.81 -6.11
C SER A 930 -18.10 33.17 -5.92
N GLY A 931 -16.86 33.20 -5.45
CA GLY A 931 -16.09 34.43 -5.31
C GLY A 931 -14.63 34.18 -5.01
N VAL A 932 -13.79 35.18 -5.32
CA VAL A 932 -12.38 35.21 -4.91
C VAL A 932 -12.31 35.77 -3.50
N LEU A 933 -12.04 34.91 -2.53
CA LEU A 933 -11.95 35.28 -1.13
C LEU A 933 -10.50 35.58 -0.79
N VAL A 934 -10.25 36.78 -0.25
CA VAL A 934 -8.93 37.21 0.22
C VAL A 934 -8.80 36.86 1.70
N ASN A 935 -7.74 36.14 2.08
CA ASN A 935 -7.43 35.88 3.48
C ASN A 935 -6.73 37.09 4.15
N SER A 936 -6.60 37.06 5.48
CA SER A 936 -5.95 38.14 6.26
C SER A 936 -4.45 38.32 5.97
N GLY A 937 -3.83 37.46 5.15
CA GLY A 937 -2.46 37.58 4.65
C GLY A 937 -2.36 38.01 3.18
N GLY A 938 -3.46 38.39 2.53
CA GLY A 938 -3.49 38.83 1.12
C GLY A 938 -3.49 37.70 0.09
N GLY A 939 -3.64 36.44 0.51
CA GLY A 939 -3.76 35.30 -0.39
C GLY A 939 -5.18 35.14 -0.92
N GLU A 940 -5.31 35.00 -2.24
CA GLU A 940 -6.59 34.82 -2.93
C GLU A 940 -6.97 33.34 -3.09
N SER A 941 -8.25 33.02 -2.94
CA SER A 941 -8.77 31.66 -3.19
C SER A 941 -10.18 31.72 -3.76
N THR A 942 -10.39 31.06 -4.91
CA THR A 942 -11.73 30.95 -5.49
C THR A 942 -12.50 29.86 -4.74
N VAL A 943 -13.63 30.24 -4.13
CA VAL A 943 -14.46 29.33 -3.35
C VAL A 943 -15.88 29.33 -3.90
N THR A 944 -16.39 28.14 -4.21
CA THR A 944 -17.77 27.91 -4.64
C THR A 944 -18.51 27.08 -3.60
N ARG A 945 -19.77 27.45 -3.33
CA ARG A 945 -20.69 26.73 -2.44
C ARG A 945 -22.05 26.59 -3.10
N THR A 946 -22.75 25.53 -2.76
CA THR A 946 -24.10 25.22 -3.25
C THR A 946 -25.04 24.94 -2.09
N ALA A 947 -26.30 25.36 -2.21
CA ALA A 947 -27.38 24.95 -1.34
C ALA A 947 -28.61 24.55 -2.16
N ASN A 948 -29.29 23.50 -1.71
CA ASN A 948 -30.51 23.02 -2.33
C ASN A 948 -31.71 23.79 -1.78
N ALA A 949 -32.61 24.20 -2.66
CA ALA A 949 -33.92 24.75 -2.33
C ALA A 949 -34.99 24.04 -3.17
N ALA A 950 -36.25 24.43 -2.99
CA ALA A 950 -37.35 23.98 -3.84
C ALA A 950 -38.30 25.14 -4.17
N VAL A 951 -39.08 24.97 -5.23
CA VAL A 951 -40.16 25.88 -5.62
C VAL A 951 -41.37 25.08 -6.09
N SER A 952 -42.58 25.57 -5.80
CA SER A 952 -43.82 25.02 -6.37
C SER A 952 -44.49 26.02 -7.31
N VAL A 953 -44.92 25.58 -8.49
CA VAL A 953 -45.76 26.35 -9.42
C VAL A 953 -47.18 25.78 -9.35
N GLY A 954 -48.16 26.58 -8.90
CA GLY A 954 -49.55 26.15 -8.71
C GLY A 954 -50.53 27.29 -8.44
N ALA A 955 -51.82 27.05 -8.69
CA ALA A 955 -52.88 28.04 -8.50
C ALA A 955 -53.06 28.43 -7.01
N PRO A 956 -53.47 29.67 -6.69
CA PRO A 956 -53.65 30.12 -5.31
C PRO A 956 -54.74 29.32 -4.59
N ALA A 957 -54.47 28.94 -3.33
CA ALA A 957 -55.40 28.12 -2.53
C ALA A 957 -56.60 28.94 -1.99
N PRO A 958 -57.81 28.36 -1.95
CA PRO A 958 -58.97 28.97 -1.31
C PRO A 958 -58.89 28.88 0.24
N PRO A 959 -59.60 29.77 0.98
CA PRO A 959 -59.51 29.83 2.44
C PRO A 959 -60.20 28.66 3.15
N THR A 960 -59.59 28.17 4.23
CA THR A 960 -60.06 27.02 5.02
C THR A 960 -61.07 27.43 6.08
N VAL A 961 -62.22 26.74 6.15
CA VAL A 961 -63.21 26.84 7.24
C VAL A 961 -63.08 25.62 8.16
N LEU A 962 -63.08 25.83 9.48
CA LEU A 962 -63.06 24.78 10.50
C LEU A 962 -64.43 24.63 11.16
N SER A 963 -64.95 23.40 11.23
CA SER A 963 -66.24 23.08 11.84
C SER A 963 -66.09 22.00 12.91
N PHE A 964 -66.75 22.19 14.05
CA PHE A 964 -66.80 21.25 15.17
C PHE A 964 -68.25 20.97 15.57
N THR A 965 -68.56 19.73 15.91
CA THR A 965 -69.88 19.35 16.45
C THR A 965 -69.72 18.77 17.85
N VAL A 966 -70.53 19.26 18.79
CA VAL A 966 -70.58 18.79 20.18
C VAL A 966 -71.88 18.03 20.41
N THR A 967 -71.80 16.77 20.83
CA THR A 967 -72.97 15.99 21.26
C THR A 967 -72.88 15.67 22.75
N ARG A 968 -73.99 15.88 23.47
CA ARG A 968 -74.11 15.61 24.91
C ARG A 968 -75.00 14.40 25.11
N SER A 969 -74.57 13.42 25.89
CA SER A 969 -75.40 12.26 26.28
C SER A 969 -75.40 12.10 27.79
N GLY A 970 -76.60 12.08 28.38
CA GLY A 970 -76.80 11.88 29.82
C GLY A 970 -76.20 12.96 30.74
N LEU A 971 -75.82 14.14 30.23
CA LEU A 971 -75.15 15.18 31.01
C LEU A 971 -76.11 15.88 31.99
N VAL A 972 -76.07 15.48 33.27
CA VAL A 972 -76.90 16.03 34.35
C VAL A 972 -76.01 16.77 35.36
N LEU A 973 -76.40 18.00 35.70
CA LEU A 973 -75.76 18.78 36.76
C LEU A 973 -76.24 18.30 38.14
N ASN A 974 -75.34 17.73 38.94
CA ASN A 974 -75.57 17.55 40.36
C ASN A 974 -75.35 18.89 41.08
N ARG A 975 -76.45 19.60 41.38
CA ARG A 975 -76.41 20.92 42.05
C ARG A 975 -75.93 20.87 43.51
N ALA A 976 -75.88 19.70 44.14
CA ALA A 976 -75.37 19.55 45.51
C ALA A 976 -73.84 19.47 45.57
N THR A 977 -73.20 18.94 44.51
CA THR A 977 -71.73 18.83 44.40
C THR A 977 -71.12 19.80 43.39
N ASN A 978 -71.96 20.52 42.65
CA ASN A 978 -71.59 21.41 41.54
C ASN A 978 -70.76 20.72 40.44
N THR A 979 -71.06 19.45 40.16
CA THR A 979 -70.41 18.61 39.15
C THR A 979 -71.40 18.09 38.12
N PHE A 980 -70.96 17.93 36.86
CA PHE A 980 -71.73 17.25 35.83
C PHE A 980 -71.38 15.76 35.76
N ASN A 981 -72.40 14.90 35.73
CA ASN A 981 -72.24 13.48 35.41
C ASN A 981 -72.84 13.22 34.02
N GLY A 982 -72.09 12.57 33.13
CA GLY A 982 -72.48 12.25 31.76
C GLY A 982 -71.32 12.35 30.78
N THR A 983 -71.57 12.13 29.48
CA THR A 983 -70.52 12.12 28.45
C THR A 983 -70.69 13.26 27.45
N LEU A 984 -69.60 13.99 27.21
CA LEU A 984 -69.48 14.98 26.13
C LEU A 984 -68.62 14.39 25.01
N THR A 985 -69.13 14.37 23.78
CA THR A 985 -68.38 13.91 22.61
C THR A 985 -68.15 15.08 21.66
N LEU A 986 -66.88 15.28 21.29
CA LEU A 986 -66.45 16.27 20.31
C LEU A 986 -66.05 15.54 19.02
N ARG A 987 -66.63 15.92 17.88
CA ARG A 987 -66.24 15.41 16.57
C ARG A 987 -65.73 16.54 15.69
N TYR A 988 -64.46 16.42 15.29
CA TYR A 988 -63.85 17.21 14.23
C TYR A 988 -64.08 16.52 12.88
N THR A 989 -64.39 17.31 11.86
CA THR A 989 -64.42 16.87 10.46
C THR A 989 -63.77 17.94 9.59
N GLY A 990 -62.54 17.70 9.17
CA GLY A 990 -61.81 18.48 8.19
C GLY A 990 -60.62 17.70 7.65
N ALA A 991 -60.11 18.10 6.49
CA ALA A 991 -59.09 17.34 5.75
C ALA A 991 -57.66 17.51 6.28
N THR A 992 -57.44 18.28 7.35
CA THR A 992 -56.12 18.60 7.90
C THR A 992 -55.97 18.01 9.30
N PRO A 993 -54.92 17.22 9.60
CA PRO A 993 -54.66 16.77 10.97
C PRO A 993 -54.42 17.97 11.90
N LEU A 994 -55.05 17.97 13.08
CA LEU A 994 -54.79 18.97 14.11
C LEU A 994 -53.49 18.63 14.85
N SER A 995 -52.47 19.49 14.74
CA SER A 995 -51.20 19.36 15.47
C SER A 995 -51.14 20.34 16.64
N GLY A 996 -51.67 19.93 17.81
CA GLY A 996 -51.66 20.72 19.04
C GLY A 996 -52.59 20.14 20.11
N GLY A 997 -52.34 20.46 21.38
CA GLY A 997 -53.20 20.04 22.48
C GLY A 997 -54.55 20.78 22.46
N LEU A 998 -55.66 20.06 22.52
CA LEU A 998 -57.01 20.65 22.55
C LEU A 998 -57.48 20.82 24.00
N ALA A 999 -57.66 22.06 24.46
CA ALA A 999 -58.25 22.34 25.76
C ALA A 999 -59.79 22.44 25.64
N VAL A 1000 -60.52 21.66 26.44
CA VAL A 1000 -61.98 21.71 26.53
C VAL A 1000 -62.36 22.24 27.91
N VAL A 1001 -62.96 23.43 27.94
CA VAL A 1001 -63.60 23.97 29.15
C VAL A 1001 -65.07 23.56 29.11
N VAL A 1002 -65.55 22.93 30.18
CA VAL A 1002 -66.93 22.41 30.33
C VAL A 1002 -67.71 23.31 31.28
#